data_AF-V6TK72-F1
#
_entry.id   AF-V6TK72-F1
#
_cell.length_a   1.000
_cell.length_b   1.000
_cell.length_c   1.000
_cell.angle_alpha   90.00
_cell.angle_beta   90.00
_cell.angle_gamma   90.00
#
_symmetry.space_group_name_H-M   'P 1'
#
loop_
_entity.id
_entity.type
_entity.pdbx_description
1 polymer ?
#
loop_
_entity_poly.entity_id
_entity_poly.type
_entity_poly.pdbx_seq_one_letter_code
_entity_poly.pdbx_strand_id
1 'polypeptide(L)'
;MFGSFIFAGIAIQIALAEQITCTVGTETGQCKENMCVAVGADNVCTDCGKAGEVPINGKCVEFGTANDKCQKAGGEAVNEEDTVCGKCLGQTFMYKGGCYETTGTPGQTMCKAAADGKCTTAPDSKAYFVVPEAKRQPTEQSVVECGDETGVTAGDQTYKGVAGCTTCDGSQLTAEASGVAKCTAYGDSKIVKTAKGSATSCVTEAQCTGTEGFFVKNGGTKTCEACAETCKTCREADSKCTSCKEGTPYLKKDAGDTGTCVDADGCTSLKTHYIDDTDDPVSGKACKTCVSGGAATCETCVKEGDGAVCKTCPSAGNTLFGLSKKSCVAACPDHSSAGDDKFCKCDNGYMLNEAGDGCKEGSAPVPTECPLEGCRTCSTDKKTCEECEASNYLTPTGVCISDCAAIPGYYNGANDGKNVCKKCVVESCVVCKGDGTCELCADGFFGPSCSLCHETCKTCDGGNGADKCTSCKAGSALTYGSTGNTGTCGAECVTGTGTGKCQECGLIIEGTRYCSKCSENKEYPQNGVCVRASARTSSCQNTNIAGGICKTCKNGYFKMNGGCYKTNQYPGKAVCAQIESPVGTCEKAADGYKLDTGVLVMCPEGCKECATNIACNICKDGYVKLSETHICTKCDVSCKTCNTATTKCVDCAVGYYKAASEEGICTSCEHSSNGITGVTNCASCAPPSNNQGPVLCYLMKGDSTGGSTNKSGLSTGAIAGISVAVIVVVGGLIGFLCWWFLCRGKV
;
A
#
# COMPACT_ATOMS: atom_id res chain seq x y z
N MET A 1 -43.42 -42.82 39.14
CA MET A 1 -42.98 -43.70 38.03
C MET A 1 -41.51 -43.44 37.80
N PHE A 2 -40.76 -44.53 37.70
CA PHE A 2 -39.30 -44.62 37.75
C PHE A 2 -38.61 -44.02 36.51
N GLY A 3 -37.34 -43.64 36.69
CA GLY A 3 -36.42 -43.28 35.60
C GLY A 3 -35.13 -42.65 36.14
N SER A 4 -34.44 -43.31 37.07
CA SER A 4 -33.08 -43.85 36.86
C SER A 4 -32.18 -43.01 35.94
N PHE A 5 -31.35 -42.15 36.55
CA PHE A 5 -30.02 -41.83 36.01
C PHE A 5 -28.99 -42.05 37.10
N ILE A 6 -28.18 -43.07 36.88
CA ILE A 6 -27.04 -43.48 37.70
C ILE A 6 -25.96 -42.42 37.56
N PHE A 7 -25.61 -41.78 38.68
CA PHE A 7 -24.36 -41.01 38.80
C PHE A 7 -23.18 -42.00 38.78
N ALA A 8 -22.59 -42.22 37.60
CA ALA A 8 -21.24 -42.74 37.49
C ALA A 8 -20.29 -41.52 37.53
N GLY A 9 -19.76 -41.23 38.71
CA GLY A 9 -18.74 -40.21 38.91
C GLY A 9 -17.47 -40.56 38.15
N ILE A 10 -17.24 -39.92 37.02
CA ILE A 10 -15.90 -39.73 36.47
C ILE A 10 -15.44 -38.39 37.03
N ALA A 11 -14.71 -38.46 38.15
CA ALA A 11 -13.86 -37.36 38.56
C ALA A 11 -12.76 -37.23 37.50
N ILE A 12 -12.95 -36.31 36.56
CA ILE A 12 -11.84 -35.81 35.74
C ILE A 12 -10.94 -35.05 36.71
N GLN A 13 -9.90 -35.72 37.20
CA GLN A 13 -8.72 -35.07 37.74
C GLN A 13 -8.11 -34.26 36.60
N ILE A 14 -8.52 -33.00 36.44
CA ILE A 14 -7.75 -32.02 35.69
C ILE A 14 -6.52 -31.79 36.53
N ALA A 15 -5.44 -32.52 36.23
CA ALA A 15 -4.12 -32.19 36.73
C ALA A 15 -3.80 -30.78 36.20
N LEU A 16 -3.98 -29.77 37.05
CA LEU A 16 -3.39 -28.46 36.84
C LEU A 16 -1.87 -28.70 36.87
N ALA A 17 -1.25 -28.77 35.70
CA ALA A 17 0.20 -28.79 35.62
C ALA A 17 0.71 -27.47 36.21
N GLU A 18 1.46 -27.54 37.31
CA GLU A 18 2.18 -26.38 37.84
C GLU A 18 3.17 -25.89 36.78
N GLN A 19 3.00 -24.66 36.30
CA GLN A 19 3.92 -24.06 35.33
C GLN A 19 5.32 -23.98 35.93
N ILE A 20 6.33 -24.36 35.15
CA ILE A 20 7.72 -24.24 35.56
C ILE A 20 8.10 -22.77 35.52
N THR A 21 8.46 -22.25 36.69
CA THR A 21 9.00 -20.90 36.85
C THR A 21 10.52 -20.97 36.92
N CYS A 22 11.18 -20.07 36.21
CA CYS A 22 12.64 -19.93 36.23
C CYS A 22 13.01 -18.66 37.01
N THR A 23 13.75 -18.81 38.10
CA THR A 23 14.26 -17.71 38.91
C THR A 23 15.76 -17.55 38.67
N VAL A 24 16.23 -16.32 38.48
CA VAL A 24 17.64 -16.02 38.22
C VAL A 24 18.38 -15.78 39.53
N GLY A 25 19.56 -16.38 39.67
CA GLY A 25 20.44 -16.19 40.83
C GLY A 25 21.47 -17.31 40.95
N THR A 26 22.16 -17.39 42.09
CA THR A 26 23.24 -18.35 42.35
C THR A 26 22.94 -19.31 43.51
N GLU A 27 21.74 -19.26 44.06
CA GLU A 27 21.28 -20.17 45.11
C GLU A 27 20.72 -21.48 44.52
N THR A 28 20.49 -22.47 45.39
CA THR A 28 19.90 -23.76 45.03
C THR A 28 18.62 -23.59 44.21
N GLY A 29 18.55 -24.27 43.06
CA GLY A 29 17.38 -24.26 42.18
C GLY A 29 17.27 -23.04 41.27
N GLN A 30 18.18 -22.07 41.36
CA GLN A 30 18.18 -20.86 40.54
C GLN A 30 19.01 -21.03 39.27
N CYS A 31 18.66 -20.26 38.24
CA CYS A 31 19.29 -20.26 36.94
C CYS A 31 20.28 -19.10 36.78
N LYS A 32 21.31 -19.27 35.94
CA LYS A 32 22.19 -18.15 35.56
C LYS A 32 21.41 -17.08 34.78
N GLU A 33 21.96 -15.87 34.79
CA GLU A 33 21.40 -14.74 34.04
C GLU A 33 21.30 -15.09 32.54
N ASN A 34 20.16 -14.75 31.92
CA ASN A 34 19.82 -15.06 30.53
C ASN A 34 19.71 -16.55 30.16
N MET A 35 19.74 -17.47 31.13
CA MET A 35 19.64 -18.92 30.89
C MET A 35 18.24 -19.48 31.14
N CYS A 36 17.25 -18.61 31.38
CA CYS A 36 15.83 -18.95 31.36
C CYS A 36 15.29 -18.87 29.93
N VAL A 37 14.79 -19.98 29.38
CA VAL A 37 14.26 -20.07 28.02
C VAL A 37 12.78 -20.45 28.06
N ALA A 38 11.97 -19.81 27.22
CA ALA A 38 10.55 -20.18 27.08
C ALA A 38 10.42 -21.49 26.29
N VAL A 39 9.62 -22.42 26.81
CA VAL A 39 9.23 -23.66 26.14
C VAL A 39 7.73 -23.85 26.33
N GLY A 40 6.96 -23.52 25.29
CA GLY A 40 5.49 -23.47 25.39
C GLY A 40 5.05 -22.44 26.45
N ALA A 41 4.35 -22.91 27.49
CA ALA A 41 3.91 -22.07 28.60
C ALA A 41 4.91 -22.02 29.77
N ASP A 42 5.97 -22.84 29.73
CA ASP A 42 6.96 -22.97 30.80
C ASP A 42 8.18 -22.08 30.53
N ASN A 43 8.83 -21.62 31.60
CA ASN A 43 10.15 -21.01 31.53
C ASN A 43 11.16 -21.96 32.18
N VAL A 44 12.07 -22.51 31.38
CA VAL A 44 13.00 -23.55 31.79
C VAL A 44 14.41 -23.01 31.99
N CYS A 45 15.13 -23.52 32.98
CA CYS A 45 16.55 -23.25 33.14
C CYS A 45 17.38 -24.13 32.21
N THR A 46 18.40 -23.54 31.59
CA THR A 46 19.34 -24.21 30.66
C THR A 46 20.77 -24.25 31.19
N ASP A 47 21.09 -23.49 32.24
CA ASP A 47 22.38 -23.50 32.93
C ASP A 47 22.21 -23.01 34.37
N CYS A 48 22.53 -23.88 35.33
CA CYS A 48 22.25 -23.68 36.74
C CYS A 48 23.18 -22.65 37.39
N GLY A 49 22.59 -21.79 38.22
CA GLY A 49 23.31 -20.70 38.89
C GLY A 49 24.30 -21.18 39.94
N LYS A 50 24.04 -22.34 40.53
CA LYS A 50 24.83 -22.96 41.58
C LYS A 50 25.60 -24.17 41.02
N ALA A 51 26.89 -24.27 41.36
CA ALA A 51 27.72 -25.42 41.03
C ALA A 51 27.24 -26.68 41.77
N GLY A 52 27.27 -27.83 41.09
CA GLY A 52 26.73 -29.10 41.60
C GLY A 52 25.24 -29.29 41.30
N GLU A 53 24.64 -28.45 40.46
CA GLU A 53 23.27 -28.61 39.99
C GLU A 53 23.23 -28.61 38.47
N VAL A 54 22.43 -29.49 37.87
CA VAL A 54 22.28 -29.57 36.41
C VAL A 54 20.80 -29.50 36.01
N PRO A 55 20.47 -28.99 34.81
CA PRO A 55 19.08 -28.86 34.38
C PRO A 55 18.46 -30.21 34.00
N ILE A 56 17.44 -30.63 34.74
CA ILE A 56 16.60 -31.80 34.43
C ILE A 56 15.14 -31.35 34.36
N ASN A 57 14.47 -31.64 33.25
CA ASN A 57 13.11 -31.16 32.96
C ASN A 57 12.96 -29.63 33.14
N GLY A 58 14.02 -28.87 32.85
CA GLY A 58 14.03 -27.42 32.97
C GLY A 58 14.18 -26.86 34.40
N LYS A 59 14.43 -27.72 35.40
CA LYS A 59 14.72 -27.32 36.78
C LYS A 59 16.15 -27.68 37.15
N CYS A 60 16.79 -26.86 37.97
CA CYS A 60 18.11 -27.16 38.53
C CYS A 60 17.97 -28.18 39.66
N VAL A 61 18.62 -29.33 39.48
CA VAL A 61 18.61 -30.43 40.45
C VAL A 61 20.04 -30.84 40.79
N GLU A 62 20.25 -31.29 42.02
CA GLU A 62 21.57 -31.69 42.51
C GLU A 62 22.14 -32.88 41.72
N PHE A 63 23.43 -32.84 41.40
CA PHE A 63 24.13 -33.83 40.58
C PHE A 63 23.91 -35.29 41.04
N GLY A 64 23.84 -35.52 42.36
CA GLY A 64 23.59 -36.85 42.92
C GLY A 64 22.25 -37.47 42.49
N THR A 65 21.24 -36.62 42.27
CA THR A 65 19.89 -37.02 41.82
C THR A 65 19.74 -37.06 40.30
N ALA A 66 20.71 -36.54 39.56
CA ALA A 66 20.66 -36.41 38.10
C ALA A 66 21.42 -37.52 37.35
N ASN A 67 22.26 -38.30 38.05
CA ASN A 67 23.20 -39.26 37.42
C ASN A 67 22.55 -40.37 36.58
N ASP A 68 21.26 -40.66 36.78
CA ASP A 68 20.49 -41.60 35.97
C ASP A 68 20.04 -41.01 34.61
N LYS A 69 20.04 -39.68 34.50
CA LYS A 69 19.55 -38.92 33.34
C LYS A 69 20.63 -38.08 32.67
N CYS A 70 21.68 -37.75 33.40
CA CYS A 70 22.70 -36.79 32.99
C CYS A 70 24.11 -37.25 33.34
N GLN A 71 25.02 -37.05 32.38
CA GLN A 71 26.46 -37.24 32.52
C GLN A 71 27.21 -36.05 31.93
N LYS A 72 28.52 -36.00 32.18
CA LYS A 72 29.46 -35.18 31.42
C LYS A 72 29.52 -35.66 29.98
N ALA A 73 30.00 -34.79 29.08
CA ALA A 73 30.17 -35.15 27.67
C ALA A 73 31.10 -36.38 27.48
N GLY A 74 32.09 -36.56 28.35
CA GLY A 74 32.99 -37.72 28.38
C GLY A 74 32.36 -39.02 28.91
N GLY A 75 31.13 -38.96 29.44
CA GLY A 75 30.42 -40.11 30.01
C GLY A 75 30.66 -40.34 31.51
N GLU A 76 31.43 -39.47 32.16
CA GLU A 76 31.57 -39.49 33.62
C GLU A 76 30.30 -38.95 34.30
N ALA A 77 30.11 -39.33 35.57
CA ALA A 77 29.08 -38.74 36.42
C ALA A 77 29.30 -37.23 36.57
N VAL A 78 28.20 -36.48 36.62
CA VAL A 78 28.24 -35.07 37.00
C VAL A 78 28.65 -34.94 38.47
N ASN A 79 29.30 -33.82 38.82
CA ASN A 79 29.89 -33.57 40.13
C ASN A 79 29.62 -32.13 40.61
N GLU A 80 30.24 -31.77 41.73
CA GLU A 80 30.08 -30.50 42.45
C GLU A 80 30.46 -29.25 41.64
N GLU A 81 31.09 -29.39 40.48
CA GLU A 81 31.53 -28.28 39.63
C GLU A 81 30.61 -28.02 38.43
N ASP A 82 29.76 -29.00 38.07
CA ASP A 82 28.94 -28.91 36.87
C ASP A 82 27.71 -28.03 37.08
N THR A 83 27.36 -27.27 36.05
CA THR A 83 26.14 -26.44 36.01
C THR A 83 25.21 -26.76 34.85
N VAL A 84 25.64 -27.64 33.95
CA VAL A 84 24.91 -28.07 32.74
C VAL A 84 25.03 -29.58 32.57
N CYS A 85 24.11 -30.16 31.81
CA CYS A 85 24.25 -31.53 31.38
C CYS A 85 25.08 -31.63 30.08
N GLY A 86 26.10 -32.49 30.08
CA GLY A 86 26.94 -32.72 28.90
C GLY A 86 26.46 -33.87 28.01
N LYS A 87 25.70 -34.82 28.57
CA LYS A 87 25.17 -35.99 27.88
C LYS A 87 23.91 -36.52 28.56
N CYS A 88 22.83 -36.65 27.79
CA CYS A 88 21.57 -37.21 28.29
C CYS A 88 21.53 -38.74 28.21
N LEU A 89 20.79 -39.37 29.14
CA LEU A 89 20.67 -40.81 29.29
C LEU A 89 19.22 -41.29 29.27
N GLY A 90 19.02 -42.58 29.02
CA GLY A 90 17.71 -43.23 29.12
C GLY A 90 16.67 -42.62 28.18
N GLN A 91 15.44 -42.46 28.67
CA GLN A 91 14.30 -41.90 27.90
C GLN A 91 14.25 -40.37 27.93
N THR A 92 15.39 -39.71 28.11
CA THR A 92 15.50 -38.26 28.05
C THR A 92 16.05 -37.81 26.70
N PHE A 93 15.98 -36.51 26.40
CA PHE A 93 16.66 -35.91 25.27
C PHE A 93 17.34 -34.58 25.63
N MET A 94 18.44 -34.29 24.95
CA MET A 94 19.20 -33.05 25.10
C MET A 94 18.51 -31.88 24.40
N TYR A 95 18.35 -30.77 25.11
CA TYR A 95 17.97 -29.47 24.57
C TYR A 95 18.65 -28.35 25.37
N LYS A 96 19.39 -27.46 24.69
CA LYS A 96 20.13 -26.32 25.29
C LYS A 96 20.83 -26.63 26.64
N GLY A 97 21.54 -27.77 26.75
CA GLY A 97 22.30 -28.11 27.98
C GLY A 97 21.52 -28.75 29.12
N GLY A 98 20.22 -29.04 28.93
CA GLY A 98 19.39 -29.80 29.86
C GLY A 98 18.87 -31.11 29.27
N CYS A 99 18.49 -32.05 30.15
CA CYS A 99 17.85 -33.31 29.76
C CYS A 99 16.36 -33.31 30.10
N TYR A 100 15.53 -33.67 29.12
CA TYR A 100 14.08 -33.57 29.22
C TYR A 100 13.41 -34.91 28.96
N GLU A 101 12.39 -35.24 29.74
CA GLU A 101 11.56 -36.43 29.60
C GLU A 101 10.35 -36.16 28.70
N THR A 102 9.87 -37.17 27.98
CA THR A 102 8.70 -37.03 27.08
C THR A 102 7.36 -37.31 27.77
N THR A 103 7.38 -37.73 29.04
CA THR A 103 6.19 -38.10 29.81
C THR A 103 5.48 -36.91 30.47
N GLY A 104 6.08 -35.72 30.47
CA GLY A 104 5.51 -34.53 31.07
C GLY A 104 6.00 -33.23 30.43
N THR A 105 5.41 -32.10 30.83
CA THR A 105 5.90 -30.77 30.46
C THR A 105 7.20 -30.47 31.21
N PRO A 106 8.18 -29.82 30.57
CA PRO A 106 8.09 -29.17 29.27
C PRO A 106 8.47 -30.11 28.11
N GLY A 107 9.09 -31.27 28.38
CA GLY A 107 9.71 -32.11 27.35
C GLY A 107 8.74 -32.67 26.30
N GLN A 108 7.52 -33.03 26.69
CA GLN A 108 6.48 -33.48 25.75
C GLN A 108 6.13 -32.42 24.68
N THR A 109 6.32 -31.14 24.97
CA THR A 109 6.04 -30.05 24.01
C THR A 109 7.08 -29.99 22.88
N MET A 110 8.30 -30.47 23.16
CA MET A 110 9.45 -30.43 22.24
C MET A 110 9.70 -31.77 21.55
N CYS A 111 9.32 -32.89 22.19
CA CYS A 111 9.59 -34.23 21.71
C CYS A 111 8.49 -35.21 22.14
N LYS A 112 7.99 -36.01 21.18
CA LYS A 112 6.96 -37.03 21.43
C LYS A 112 7.54 -38.33 22.02
N ALA A 113 8.72 -38.73 21.55
CA ALA A 113 9.39 -39.95 22.01
C ALA A 113 10.90 -39.78 22.01
N ALA A 114 11.57 -40.20 23.08
CA ALA A 114 13.01 -40.13 23.24
C ALA A 114 13.61 -41.49 23.65
N ALA A 115 14.83 -41.74 23.20
CA ALA A 115 15.59 -42.94 23.51
C ALA A 115 17.09 -42.62 23.49
N ASP A 116 17.84 -43.24 24.40
CA ASP A 116 19.29 -43.08 24.53
C ASP A 116 19.76 -41.62 24.55
N GLY A 117 19.08 -40.77 25.30
CA GLY A 117 19.42 -39.35 25.42
C GLY A 117 19.05 -38.49 24.20
N LYS A 118 18.28 -39.03 23.25
CA LYS A 118 17.96 -38.39 21.96
C LYS A 118 16.47 -38.35 21.70
N CYS A 119 15.99 -37.24 21.15
CA CYS A 119 14.63 -37.19 20.63
C CYS A 119 14.55 -37.98 19.32
N THR A 120 13.58 -38.89 19.23
CA THR A 120 13.38 -39.75 18.07
C THR A 120 12.19 -39.31 17.22
N THR A 121 11.18 -38.69 17.84
CA THR A 121 9.91 -38.33 17.19
C THR A 121 9.50 -36.91 17.56
N ALA A 122 9.19 -36.10 16.54
CA ALA A 122 8.71 -34.72 16.70
C ALA A 122 7.36 -34.67 17.45
N PRO A 123 7.05 -33.57 18.16
CA PRO A 123 5.77 -33.40 18.84
C PRO A 123 4.62 -33.27 17.83
N ASP A 124 3.42 -33.66 18.24
CA ASP A 124 2.21 -33.59 17.40
C ASP A 124 1.82 -32.13 17.08
N SER A 125 2.20 -31.18 17.94
CA SER A 125 2.02 -29.74 17.71
C SER A 125 2.82 -29.22 16.52
N LYS A 126 3.87 -29.94 16.08
CA LYS A 126 4.82 -29.52 15.05
C LYS A 126 5.53 -28.19 15.35
N ALA A 127 5.55 -27.73 16.60
CA ALA A 127 6.28 -26.54 17.02
C ALA A 127 7.81 -26.75 17.04
N TYR A 128 8.25 -28.02 17.05
CA TYR A 128 9.64 -28.43 16.96
C TYR A 128 9.79 -29.49 15.87
N PHE A 129 10.96 -29.53 15.23
CA PHE A 129 11.37 -30.62 14.35
C PHE A 129 12.58 -31.36 14.93
N VAL A 130 12.77 -32.61 14.49
CA VAL A 130 13.88 -33.45 14.96
C VAL A 130 15.00 -33.43 13.92
N VAL A 131 16.24 -33.30 14.37
CA VAL A 131 17.45 -33.40 13.54
C VAL A 131 17.49 -34.75 12.80
N PRO A 132 18.09 -34.89 11.61
CA PRO A 132 18.21 -36.18 10.92
C PRO A 132 18.84 -37.28 11.78
N GLU A 133 18.28 -38.50 11.70
CA GLU A 133 18.61 -39.62 12.59
C GLU A 133 20.12 -39.91 12.68
N ALA A 134 20.81 -39.92 11.55
CA ALA A 134 22.24 -40.20 11.46
C ALA A 134 23.15 -39.16 12.15
N LYS A 135 22.60 -38.01 12.56
CA LYS A 135 23.35 -36.92 13.21
C LYS A 135 23.00 -36.74 14.68
N ARG A 136 21.99 -37.44 15.20
CA ARG A 136 21.57 -37.29 16.60
C ARG A 136 22.62 -37.88 17.54
N GLN A 137 23.11 -37.08 18.48
CA GLN A 137 23.99 -37.51 19.56
C GLN A 137 23.36 -37.20 20.92
N PRO A 138 23.59 -38.01 21.96
CA PRO A 138 23.12 -37.70 23.31
C PRO A 138 23.81 -36.49 23.94
N THR A 139 24.90 -36.02 23.33
CA THR A 139 25.69 -34.84 23.72
C THR A 139 25.27 -33.56 22.99
N GLU A 140 24.32 -33.63 22.06
CA GLU A 140 23.91 -32.53 21.19
C GLU A 140 22.38 -32.41 21.14
N GLN A 141 21.88 -31.23 20.78
CA GLN A 141 20.42 -31.03 20.73
C GLN A 141 19.81 -31.88 19.61
N SER A 142 18.79 -32.66 19.96
CA SER A 142 18.11 -33.52 18.99
C SER A 142 16.87 -32.87 18.36
N VAL A 143 16.41 -31.76 18.93
CA VAL A 143 15.23 -31.01 18.48
C VAL A 143 15.56 -29.55 18.32
N VAL A 144 14.88 -28.91 17.36
CA VAL A 144 15.03 -27.49 17.05
C VAL A 144 13.64 -26.88 16.96
N GLU A 145 13.46 -25.72 17.57
CA GLU A 145 12.20 -24.97 17.47
C GLU A 145 12.01 -24.47 16.04
N CYS A 146 10.78 -24.53 15.53
CA CYS A 146 10.48 -24.12 14.17
C CYS A 146 10.82 -22.65 13.90
N GLY A 147 10.79 -21.78 14.93
CA GLY A 147 11.15 -20.38 14.85
C GLY A 147 12.65 -20.06 14.96
N ASP A 148 13.51 -21.04 15.30
CA ASP A 148 14.92 -20.79 15.65
C ASP A 148 15.82 -20.69 14.42
N GLU A 149 16.17 -19.48 14.01
CA GLU A 149 17.07 -19.19 12.88
C GLU A 149 18.55 -19.51 13.16
N THR A 150 18.91 -19.66 14.44
CA THR A 150 20.26 -20.09 14.84
C THR A 150 20.38 -21.59 14.61
N GLY A 151 19.38 -22.33 15.08
CA GLY A 151 19.28 -23.77 14.94
C GLY A 151 20.32 -24.53 15.78
N VAL A 152 20.66 -25.74 15.32
CA VAL A 152 21.69 -26.58 15.94
C VAL A 152 22.70 -27.04 14.89
N THR A 153 23.98 -27.06 15.28
CA THR A 153 25.04 -27.73 14.52
C THR A 153 25.24 -29.13 15.08
N ALA A 154 25.11 -30.15 14.22
CA ALA A 154 25.33 -31.55 14.55
C ALA A 154 26.37 -32.13 13.58
N GLY A 155 27.60 -32.35 14.07
CA GLY A 155 28.77 -32.57 13.22
C GLY A 155 29.12 -31.33 12.39
N ASP A 156 29.25 -31.49 11.07
CA ASP A 156 29.57 -30.40 10.14
C ASP A 156 28.32 -29.71 9.53
N GLN A 157 27.12 -30.18 9.89
CA GLN A 157 25.85 -29.70 9.34
C GLN A 157 25.09 -28.86 10.35
N THR A 158 24.44 -27.80 9.87
CA THR A 158 23.57 -26.93 10.67
C THR A 158 22.12 -27.07 10.22
N TYR A 159 21.22 -27.30 11.16
CA TYR A 159 19.78 -27.44 10.93
C TYR A 159 19.02 -26.31 11.63
N LYS A 160 18.23 -25.56 10.86
CA LYS A 160 17.61 -24.31 11.32
C LYS A 160 16.09 -24.32 11.13
N GLY A 161 15.40 -23.59 11.98
CA GLY A 161 14.03 -23.14 11.77
C GLY A 161 13.96 -21.93 10.84
N VAL A 162 12.77 -21.36 10.74
CA VAL A 162 12.45 -20.17 9.93
C VAL A 162 11.88 -19.11 10.87
N ALA A 163 12.39 -17.88 10.82
CA ALA A 163 11.93 -16.79 11.68
C ALA A 163 10.40 -16.67 11.77
N GLY A 164 9.86 -16.69 12.99
CA GLY A 164 8.43 -16.54 13.28
C GLY A 164 7.55 -17.73 12.89
N CYS A 165 8.15 -18.83 12.43
CA CYS A 165 7.43 -20.05 12.09
C CYS A 165 6.94 -20.76 13.36
N THR A 166 5.63 -20.98 13.45
CA THR A 166 5.01 -21.63 14.62
C THR A 166 4.86 -23.13 14.45
N THR A 167 4.82 -23.62 13.20
CA THR A 167 4.85 -25.05 12.91
C THR A 167 5.69 -25.34 11.68
N CYS A 168 6.45 -26.44 11.66
CA CYS A 168 7.30 -26.80 10.54
C CYS A 168 7.44 -28.32 10.35
N ASP A 169 7.92 -28.69 9.17
CA ASP A 169 8.26 -30.04 8.78
C ASP A 169 9.77 -30.12 8.48
N GLY A 170 10.45 -31.05 9.16
CA GLY A 170 11.87 -31.34 8.96
C GLY A 170 12.14 -32.54 8.06
N SER A 171 11.11 -33.19 7.50
CA SER A 171 11.24 -34.47 6.78
C SER A 171 12.13 -34.41 5.54
N GLN A 172 12.30 -33.23 4.94
CA GLN A 172 13.19 -33.00 3.80
C GLN A 172 14.68 -32.86 4.18
N LEU A 173 15.02 -32.77 5.47
CA LEU A 173 16.40 -32.57 5.92
C LEU A 173 17.18 -33.89 5.79
N THR A 174 18.39 -33.82 5.25
CA THR A 174 19.28 -34.99 5.11
C THR A 174 20.53 -34.82 5.97
N ALA A 175 21.23 -35.93 6.21
CA ALA A 175 22.47 -35.92 6.96
C ALA A 175 23.67 -35.38 6.14
N GLU A 176 23.51 -35.21 4.83
CA GLU A 176 24.62 -34.85 3.93
C GLU A 176 24.88 -33.35 3.88
N ALA A 177 23.86 -32.52 4.16
CA ALA A 177 23.94 -31.07 4.01
C ALA A 177 23.21 -30.33 5.13
N SER A 178 23.69 -29.13 5.44
CA SER A 178 22.95 -28.16 6.24
C SER A 178 21.60 -27.86 5.59
N GLY A 179 20.57 -27.61 6.39
CA GLY A 179 19.22 -27.43 5.87
C GLY A 179 18.30 -26.64 6.79
N VAL A 180 17.19 -26.18 6.22
CA VAL A 180 16.18 -25.39 6.91
C VAL A 180 14.86 -26.16 6.91
N ALA A 181 14.18 -26.22 8.05
CA ALA A 181 12.87 -26.85 8.15
C ALA A 181 11.83 -26.09 7.29
N LYS A 182 10.91 -26.83 6.69
CA LYS A 182 9.85 -26.29 5.84
C LYS A 182 8.75 -25.76 6.74
N CYS A 183 8.53 -24.45 6.73
CA CYS A 183 7.48 -23.88 7.57
C CYS A 183 6.09 -24.21 7.04
N THR A 184 5.17 -24.55 7.95
CA THR A 184 3.78 -24.93 7.64
C THR A 184 2.74 -23.99 8.25
N ALA A 185 3.08 -23.18 9.26
CA ALA A 185 2.20 -22.14 9.80
C ALA A 185 2.96 -20.99 10.49
N TYR A 186 2.30 -19.83 10.61
CA TYR A 186 2.81 -18.62 11.24
C TYR A 186 1.77 -18.01 12.21
N GLY A 187 2.23 -17.30 13.24
CA GLY A 187 1.39 -16.72 14.29
C GLY A 187 0.86 -15.29 14.05
N ASP A 188 1.38 -14.54 13.08
CA ASP A 188 1.24 -13.07 13.03
C ASP A 188 0.74 -12.48 11.69
N SER A 189 -0.44 -12.85 11.21
CA SER A 189 -1.02 -12.33 9.94
C SER A 189 -0.15 -12.51 8.67
N LYS A 190 0.90 -13.34 8.76
CA LYS A 190 1.80 -13.72 7.65
C LYS A 190 1.34 -15.05 7.06
N ILE A 191 1.53 -15.21 5.76
CA ILE A 191 1.15 -16.41 5.01
C ILE A 191 2.37 -17.09 4.41
N VAL A 192 2.28 -18.41 4.24
CA VAL A 192 3.35 -19.20 3.61
C VAL A 192 3.41 -18.88 2.12
N LYS A 193 4.53 -18.34 1.65
CA LYS A 193 4.85 -18.26 0.22
C LYS A 193 5.66 -19.46 -0.18
N THR A 194 5.10 -20.27 -1.07
CA THR A 194 5.82 -21.40 -1.65
C THR A 194 6.37 -20.98 -3.00
N ALA A 195 7.69 -20.82 -3.09
CA ALA A 195 8.35 -20.56 -4.36
C ALA A 195 8.34 -21.82 -5.24
N LYS A 196 8.50 -21.63 -6.55
CA LYS A 196 8.65 -22.71 -7.55
C LYS A 196 9.97 -23.45 -7.27
N GLY A 197 9.90 -24.52 -6.47
CA GLY A 197 11.07 -25.21 -5.90
C GLY A 197 10.94 -25.60 -4.42
N SER A 198 9.75 -25.48 -3.81
CA SER A 198 9.42 -25.90 -2.44
C SER A 198 10.07 -25.11 -1.30
N ALA A 199 10.88 -24.09 -1.61
CA ALA A 199 11.35 -23.12 -0.62
C ALA A 199 10.16 -22.29 -0.11
N THR A 200 9.96 -22.30 1.20
CA THR A 200 8.91 -21.52 1.88
C THR A 200 9.50 -20.26 2.48
N SER A 201 8.89 -19.09 2.21
CA SER A 201 9.22 -17.83 2.86
C SER A 201 7.98 -17.15 3.44
N CYS A 202 8.19 -16.20 4.35
CA CYS A 202 7.13 -15.47 5.02
C CYS A 202 6.82 -14.20 4.24
N VAL A 203 5.57 -14.01 3.85
CA VAL A 203 5.10 -12.75 3.26
C VAL A 203 3.78 -12.33 3.92
N THR A 204 3.53 -11.04 4.00
CA THR A 204 2.18 -10.52 4.23
C THR A 204 1.32 -10.75 2.98
N GLU A 205 -0.01 -10.66 3.12
CA GLU A 205 -0.91 -10.69 1.95
C GLU A 205 -0.53 -9.61 0.92
N ALA A 206 -0.16 -8.41 1.39
CA ALA A 206 0.30 -7.31 0.53
C ALA A 206 1.62 -7.61 -0.18
N GLN A 207 2.57 -8.28 0.49
CA GLN A 207 3.83 -8.70 -0.14
C GLN A 207 3.61 -9.84 -1.15
N CYS A 208 2.63 -10.71 -0.91
CA CYS A 208 2.25 -11.76 -1.86
C CYS A 208 1.69 -11.15 -3.15
N THR A 209 0.66 -10.32 -3.04
CA THR A 209 0.01 -9.68 -4.21
C THR A 209 0.89 -8.61 -4.87
N GLY A 210 1.83 -8.02 -4.12
CA GLY A 210 2.84 -7.11 -4.64
C GLY A 210 3.98 -7.80 -5.40
N THR A 211 4.13 -9.12 -5.29
CA THR A 211 5.11 -9.87 -6.11
C THR A 211 4.44 -10.33 -7.40
N GLU A 212 5.01 -9.97 -8.55
CA GLU A 212 4.56 -10.46 -9.85
C GLU A 212 4.55 -12.01 -9.90
N GLY A 213 3.49 -12.59 -10.48
CA GLY A 213 3.34 -14.03 -10.61
C GLY A 213 2.87 -14.76 -9.34
N PHE A 214 2.34 -14.08 -8.33
CA PHE A 214 1.77 -14.71 -7.14
C PHE A 214 0.36 -14.19 -6.79
N PHE A 215 -0.43 -15.02 -6.11
CA PHE A 215 -1.75 -14.66 -5.60
C PHE A 215 -2.00 -15.25 -4.22
N VAL A 216 -2.90 -14.62 -3.46
CA VAL A 216 -3.37 -15.15 -2.18
C VAL A 216 -4.53 -16.10 -2.45
N LYS A 217 -4.35 -17.36 -2.08
CA LYS A 217 -5.41 -18.36 -2.13
C LYS A 217 -6.18 -18.34 -0.81
N ASN A 218 -7.47 -18.09 -0.93
CA ASN A 218 -8.39 -18.12 0.21
C ASN A 218 -8.88 -19.56 0.42
N GLY A 219 -8.58 -20.13 1.59
CA GLY A 219 -9.00 -21.45 2.07
C GLY A 219 -8.97 -21.48 3.61
N GLY A 220 -9.13 -22.65 4.25
CA GLY A 220 -9.06 -22.77 5.72
C GLY A 220 -7.81 -22.14 6.34
N THR A 221 -6.68 -22.14 5.61
CA THR A 221 -5.48 -21.34 5.91
C THR A 221 -5.05 -20.62 4.63
N LYS A 222 -4.80 -19.31 4.71
CA LYS A 222 -4.37 -18.51 3.55
C LYS A 222 -2.94 -18.86 3.14
N THR A 223 -2.71 -19.04 1.84
CA THR A 223 -1.38 -19.32 1.26
C THR A 223 -1.08 -18.37 0.11
N CYS A 224 0.21 -18.12 -0.13
CA CYS A 224 0.69 -17.36 -1.29
C CYS A 224 1.22 -18.34 -2.35
N GLU A 225 0.46 -18.49 -3.44
CA GLU A 225 0.71 -19.46 -4.51
C GLU A 225 1.12 -18.76 -5.81
N ALA A 226 1.87 -19.47 -6.66
CA ALA A 226 2.31 -18.95 -7.95
C ALA A 226 1.18 -19.01 -8.99
N CYS A 227 1.14 -18.01 -9.87
CA CYS A 227 0.27 -18.00 -11.05
C CYS A 227 0.71 -19.03 -12.10
N ALA A 228 -0.20 -19.36 -13.02
CA ALA A 228 0.14 -20.15 -14.20
C ALA A 228 1.22 -19.46 -15.03
N GLU A 229 2.01 -20.24 -15.78
CA GLU A 229 3.20 -19.72 -16.46
C GLU A 229 2.92 -18.62 -17.48
N THR A 230 1.72 -18.64 -18.08
CA THR A 230 1.27 -17.65 -19.07
C THR A 230 0.74 -16.36 -18.42
N CYS A 231 0.35 -16.40 -17.14
CA CYS A 231 -0.12 -15.23 -16.40
C CYS A 231 1.06 -14.39 -15.90
N LYS A 232 0.99 -13.08 -16.10
CA LYS A 232 1.87 -12.11 -15.43
C LYS A 232 1.36 -11.82 -14.02
N THR A 233 0.05 -11.61 -13.87
CA THR A 233 -0.66 -11.53 -12.59
C THR A 233 -1.91 -12.39 -12.63
N CYS A 234 -2.35 -12.92 -11.49
CA CYS A 234 -3.55 -13.74 -11.38
C CYS A 234 -4.29 -13.48 -10.06
N ARG A 235 -5.54 -13.92 -9.96
CA ARG A 235 -6.39 -13.77 -8.78
C ARG A 235 -7.25 -15.02 -8.61
N GLU A 236 -7.58 -15.40 -7.37
CA GLU A 236 -8.43 -16.55 -7.00
C GLU A 236 -7.83 -17.93 -7.29
N ALA A 237 -7.24 -18.14 -8.47
CA ALA A 237 -6.55 -19.37 -8.86
C ALA A 237 -5.39 -19.07 -9.82
N ASP A 238 -4.50 -20.06 -10.00
CA ASP A 238 -3.32 -19.94 -10.84
C ASP A 238 -3.66 -19.64 -12.30
N SER A 239 -4.71 -20.26 -12.84
CA SER A 239 -5.16 -20.11 -14.23
C SER A 239 -6.10 -18.91 -14.47
N LYS A 240 -6.37 -18.11 -13.43
CA LYS A 240 -7.28 -16.96 -13.48
C LYS A 240 -6.47 -15.68 -13.60
N CYS A 241 -5.84 -15.51 -14.76
CA CYS A 241 -4.96 -14.39 -15.05
C CYS A 241 -5.73 -13.06 -15.02
N THR A 242 -5.09 -12.01 -14.51
CA THR A 242 -5.53 -10.62 -14.62
C THR A 242 -4.69 -9.83 -15.62
N SER A 243 -3.47 -10.29 -15.91
CA SER A 243 -2.63 -9.80 -17.01
C SER A 243 -1.71 -10.91 -17.53
N CYS A 244 -1.16 -10.72 -18.73
CA CYS A 244 -0.45 -11.76 -19.46
C CYS A 244 1.02 -11.44 -19.74
N LYS A 245 1.83 -12.49 -19.90
CA LYS A 245 3.25 -12.36 -20.31
C LYS A 245 3.38 -12.20 -21.83
N GLU A 246 4.53 -11.70 -22.27
CA GLU A 246 4.81 -11.40 -23.69
C GLU A 246 4.62 -12.59 -24.65
N GLY A 247 4.87 -13.83 -24.21
CA GLY A 247 4.70 -15.02 -25.04
C GLY A 247 3.23 -15.38 -25.33
N THR A 248 2.29 -14.92 -24.51
CA THR A 248 0.84 -15.15 -24.66
C THR A 248 0.10 -13.88 -24.26
N PRO A 249 0.27 -12.76 -24.99
CA PRO A 249 0.00 -11.43 -24.47
C PRO A 249 -1.50 -11.07 -24.41
N TYR A 250 -2.38 -11.90 -24.96
CA TYR A 250 -3.80 -11.60 -25.07
C TYR A 250 -4.60 -12.26 -23.95
N LEU A 251 -5.23 -11.45 -23.10
CA LEU A 251 -6.13 -11.93 -22.06
C LEU A 251 -7.50 -12.23 -22.65
N LYS A 252 -7.86 -13.52 -22.70
CA LYS A 252 -9.18 -14.00 -23.10
C LYS A 252 -10.10 -14.08 -21.88
N LYS A 253 -11.15 -13.25 -21.88
CA LYS A 253 -12.18 -13.20 -20.83
C LYS A 253 -13.49 -13.75 -21.39
N ASP A 254 -14.05 -14.78 -20.75
CA ASP A 254 -15.36 -15.34 -21.13
C ASP A 254 -16.52 -14.60 -20.41
N ALA A 255 -16.35 -14.27 -19.12
CA ALA A 255 -17.17 -13.35 -18.33
C ALA A 255 -16.48 -13.04 -16.98
N GLY A 256 -16.21 -11.77 -16.67
CA GLY A 256 -15.58 -11.33 -15.41
C GLY A 256 -14.20 -10.68 -15.55
N ASP A 257 -13.56 -10.39 -14.42
CA ASP A 257 -12.29 -9.65 -14.37
C ASP A 257 -11.05 -10.50 -14.67
N THR A 258 -11.18 -11.83 -14.59
CA THR A 258 -10.09 -12.81 -14.79
C THR A 258 -10.30 -13.62 -16.07
N GLY A 259 -9.20 -14.11 -16.63
CA GLY A 259 -9.22 -14.83 -17.91
C GLY A 259 -8.04 -15.77 -18.08
N THR A 260 -7.87 -16.27 -19.30
CA THR A 260 -6.73 -17.10 -19.70
C THR A 260 -5.88 -16.34 -20.71
N CYS A 261 -4.56 -16.52 -20.63
CA CYS A 261 -3.63 -15.86 -21.54
C CYS A 261 -3.38 -16.73 -22.77
N VAL A 262 -3.58 -16.16 -23.96
CA VAL A 262 -3.38 -16.81 -25.26
C VAL A 262 -2.50 -15.94 -26.16
N ASP A 263 -1.94 -16.55 -27.20
CA ASP A 263 -1.28 -15.82 -28.30
C ASP A 263 -2.31 -15.37 -29.36
N ALA A 264 -1.83 -14.69 -30.41
CA ALA A 264 -2.66 -14.16 -31.47
C ALA A 264 -3.45 -15.26 -32.21
N ASP A 265 -2.81 -16.39 -32.46
CA ASP A 265 -3.41 -17.53 -33.17
C ASP A 265 -4.44 -18.24 -32.28
N GLY A 266 -4.16 -18.39 -30.99
CA GLY A 266 -5.07 -18.92 -29.98
C GLY A 266 -6.33 -18.07 -29.81
N CYS A 267 -6.24 -16.75 -30.03
CA CYS A 267 -7.40 -15.88 -30.05
C CYS A 267 -8.22 -16.00 -31.36
N THR A 268 -7.55 -15.88 -32.51
CA THR A 268 -8.23 -15.75 -33.81
C THR A 268 -8.76 -17.07 -34.36
N SER A 269 -8.15 -18.21 -34.00
CA SER A 269 -8.60 -19.55 -34.40
C SER A 269 -10.01 -19.90 -33.91
N LEU A 270 -10.50 -19.23 -32.86
CA LEU A 270 -11.84 -19.44 -32.31
C LEU A 270 -12.97 -18.91 -33.21
N LYS A 271 -12.65 -18.09 -34.23
CA LYS A 271 -13.57 -17.37 -35.15
C LYS A 271 -14.54 -16.38 -34.51
N THR A 272 -14.98 -16.67 -33.28
CA THR A 272 -15.90 -15.87 -32.47
C THR A 272 -15.22 -14.76 -31.68
N HIS A 273 -13.89 -14.63 -31.82
CA HIS A 273 -13.07 -13.67 -31.10
C HIS A 273 -12.19 -12.85 -32.05
N TYR A 274 -11.82 -11.66 -31.61
CA TYR A 274 -10.89 -10.77 -32.30
C TYR A 274 -9.82 -10.26 -31.34
N ILE A 275 -8.67 -9.90 -31.92
CA ILE A 275 -7.56 -9.29 -31.23
C ILE A 275 -7.85 -7.80 -31.02
N ASP A 276 -7.72 -7.36 -29.79
CA ASP A 276 -7.72 -5.96 -29.41
C ASP A 276 -6.33 -5.59 -28.88
N ASP A 277 -5.51 -4.98 -29.75
CA ASP A 277 -4.15 -4.52 -29.43
C ASP A 277 -4.11 -3.21 -28.63
N THR A 278 -5.27 -2.63 -28.29
CA THR A 278 -5.32 -1.47 -27.39
C THR A 278 -4.77 -1.88 -26.03
N ASP A 279 -3.67 -1.24 -25.65
CA ASP A 279 -3.04 -1.48 -24.36
C ASP A 279 -3.92 -0.93 -23.24
N ASP A 280 -4.62 -1.83 -22.55
CA ASP A 280 -5.29 -1.51 -21.31
C ASP A 280 -4.24 -1.46 -20.18
N PRO A 281 -4.16 -0.35 -19.41
CA PRO A 281 -3.12 -0.18 -18.39
C PRO A 281 -3.24 -1.17 -17.23
N VAL A 282 -4.37 -1.88 -17.11
CA VAL A 282 -4.65 -2.83 -16.02
C VAL A 282 -4.44 -4.28 -16.48
N SER A 283 -4.87 -4.63 -17.69
CA SER A 283 -4.96 -6.02 -18.17
C SER A 283 -4.13 -6.33 -19.43
N GLY A 284 -3.52 -5.32 -20.06
CA GLY A 284 -2.74 -5.48 -21.29
C GLY A 284 -3.62 -5.68 -22.52
N LYS A 285 -3.12 -6.41 -23.52
CA LYS A 285 -3.83 -6.68 -24.77
C LYS A 285 -4.96 -7.69 -24.54
N ALA A 286 -6.07 -7.55 -25.27
CA ALA A 286 -7.27 -8.35 -25.02
C ALA A 286 -7.63 -9.26 -26.20
N CYS A 287 -8.18 -10.44 -25.88
CA CYS A 287 -8.88 -11.30 -26.83
C CYS A 287 -10.38 -11.24 -26.50
N LYS A 288 -11.14 -10.52 -27.32
CA LYS A 288 -12.57 -10.19 -27.06
C LYS A 288 -13.48 -10.97 -27.99
N THR A 289 -14.70 -11.28 -27.54
CA THR A 289 -15.71 -11.90 -28.40
C THR A 289 -16.28 -10.89 -29.40
N CYS A 290 -16.63 -11.33 -30.62
CA CYS A 290 -17.26 -10.47 -31.63
C CYS A 290 -18.48 -9.74 -31.07
N VAL A 291 -19.32 -10.46 -30.33
CA VAL A 291 -20.55 -9.92 -29.72
C VAL A 291 -20.24 -8.80 -28.73
N SER A 292 -19.21 -8.98 -27.88
CA SER A 292 -18.78 -7.93 -26.94
C SER A 292 -18.24 -6.67 -27.63
N GLY A 293 -17.71 -6.80 -28.85
CA GLY A 293 -17.29 -5.67 -29.69
C GLY A 293 -18.42 -5.04 -30.49
N GLY A 294 -19.67 -5.51 -30.34
CA GLY A 294 -20.81 -5.02 -31.11
C GLY A 294 -20.98 -5.65 -32.49
N ALA A 295 -20.20 -6.70 -32.81
CA ALA A 295 -20.35 -7.49 -34.02
C ALA A 295 -21.24 -8.72 -33.77
N ALA A 296 -22.45 -8.73 -34.33
CA ALA A 296 -23.39 -9.83 -34.19
C ALA A 296 -23.55 -10.61 -35.51
N THR A 297 -24.00 -11.87 -35.44
CA THR A 297 -24.34 -12.71 -36.61
C THR A 297 -23.24 -12.92 -37.67
N CYS A 298 -21.99 -12.53 -37.41
CA CYS A 298 -20.83 -12.78 -38.27
C CYS A 298 -20.27 -14.20 -38.09
N GLU A 299 -19.58 -14.72 -39.12
CA GLU A 299 -18.77 -15.93 -38.98
C GLU A 299 -17.38 -15.62 -38.38
N THR A 300 -16.77 -14.50 -38.78
CA THR A 300 -15.56 -13.96 -38.15
C THR A 300 -15.66 -12.44 -38.02
N CYS A 301 -14.93 -11.86 -37.07
CA CYS A 301 -14.86 -10.42 -36.88
C CYS A 301 -13.41 -9.94 -36.71
N VAL A 302 -13.20 -8.64 -36.90
CA VAL A 302 -11.94 -7.94 -36.64
C VAL A 302 -12.20 -6.62 -35.95
N LYS A 303 -11.17 -6.07 -35.31
CA LYS A 303 -11.22 -4.73 -34.75
C LYS A 303 -11.17 -3.67 -35.85
N GLU A 304 -12.13 -2.76 -35.85
CA GLU A 304 -12.09 -1.50 -36.60
C GLU A 304 -12.63 -0.36 -35.73
N GLY A 305 -11.82 0.69 -35.52
CA GLY A 305 -12.16 1.78 -34.61
C GLY A 305 -12.34 1.28 -33.16
N ASP A 306 -13.42 1.71 -32.51
CA ASP A 306 -13.74 1.42 -31.11
C ASP A 306 -14.46 0.07 -30.89
N GLY A 307 -14.65 -0.74 -31.94
CA GLY A 307 -15.42 -1.99 -31.83
C GLY A 307 -15.02 -3.07 -32.83
N ALA A 308 -15.81 -4.14 -32.86
CA ALA A 308 -15.68 -5.21 -33.82
C ALA A 308 -16.60 -4.96 -35.02
N VAL A 309 -16.10 -5.32 -36.21
CA VAL A 309 -16.89 -5.42 -37.43
C VAL A 309 -16.82 -6.84 -37.98
N CYS A 310 -17.88 -7.29 -38.66
CA CYS A 310 -17.88 -8.56 -39.37
C CYS A 310 -16.83 -8.53 -40.49
N LYS A 311 -15.94 -9.52 -40.49
CA LYS A 311 -14.99 -9.77 -41.59
C LYS A 311 -15.58 -10.74 -42.61
N THR A 312 -16.31 -11.75 -42.14
CA THR A 312 -17.00 -12.71 -43.00
C THR A 312 -18.42 -12.94 -42.50
N CYS A 313 -19.37 -12.97 -43.44
CA CYS A 313 -20.74 -13.38 -43.17
C CYS A 313 -20.95 -14.87 -43.42
N PRO A 314 -21.89 -15.53 -42.71
CA PRO A 314 -22.26 -16.91 -42.96
C PRO A 314 -22.58 -17.20 -44.43
N SER A 315 -22.31 -18.43 -44.87
CA SER A 315 -22.53 -18.85 -46.26
C SER A 315 -24.01 -19.09 -46.63
N ALA A 316 -24.91 -19.12 -45.64
CA ALA A 316 -26.35 -19.31 -45.83
C ALA A 316 -27.15 -18.49 -44.80
N GLY A 317 -28.36 -18.04 -45.20
CA GLY A 317 -29.23 -17.20 -44.37
C GLY A 317 -28.82 -15.73 -44.43
N ASN A 318 -27.83 -15.34 -43.62
CA ASN A 318 -27.40 -13.95 -43.46
C ASN A 318 -26.09 -13.67 -44.23
N THR A 319 -26.19 -13.54 -45.56
CA THR A 319 -25.01 -13.49 -46.45
C THR A 319 -24.52 -12.06 -46.77
N LEU A 320 -25.23 -11.01 -46.34
CA LEU A 320 -24.91 -9.61 -46.63
C LEU A 320 -24.37 -8.91 -45.39
N PHE A 321 -23.42 -7.98 -45.54
CA PHE A 321 -22.98 -7.09 -44.46
C PHE A 321 -24.02 -5.96 -44.28
N GLY A 322 -24.52 -5.76 -43.07
CA GLY A 322 -25.42 -4.65 -42.74
C GLY A 322 -24.76 -3.27 -42.85
N LEU A 323 -25.55 -2.20 -42.70
CA LEU A 323 -25.20 -0.78 -42.94
C LEU A 323 -23.92 -0.24 -42.25
N SER A 324 -23.48 -0.86 -41.14
CA SER A 324 -22.23 -0.53 -40.42
C SER A 324 -21.18 -1.64 -40.42
N LYS A 325 -21.39 -2.73 -41.17
CA LYS A 325 -20.64 -4.00 -41.06
C LYS A 325 -20.63 -4.62 -39.65
N LYS A 326 -21.40 -4.10 -38.71
CA LYS A 326 -21.55 -4.63 -37.34
C LYS A 326 -22.43 -5.87 -37.26
N SER A 327 -23.10 -6.24 -38.34
CA SER A 327 -23.88 -7.47 -38.41
C SER A 327 -23.96 -8.03 -39.82
N CYS A 328 -24.32 -9.31 -39.92
CA CYS A 328 -24.70 -9.95 -41.16
C CYS A 328 -26.22 -10.16 -41.22
N VAL A 329 -26.82 -9.79 -42.35
CA VAL A 329 -28.27 -9.78 -42.58
C VAL A 329 -28.64 -10.56 -43.84
N ALA A 330 -29.88 -11.05 -43.91
CA ALA A 330 -30.40 -11.76 -45.08
C ALA A 330 -30.80 -10.81 -46.22
N ALA A 331 -31.26 -9.61 -45.88
CA ALA A 331 -31.64 -8.54 -46.81
C ALA A 331 -31.25 -7.18 -46.22
N CYS A 332 -31.00 -6.20 -47.08
CA CYS A 332 -30.71 -4.84 -46.62
C CYS A 332 -31.95 -4.19 -46.00
N PRO A 333 -31.80 -3.38 -44.93
CA PRO A 333 -32.89 -2.62 -44.32
C PRO A 333 -33.59 -1.67 -45.30
N ASP A 334 -34.78 -1.19 -44.95
CA ASP A 334 -35.53 -0.24 -45.78
C ASP A 334 -34.71 1.02 -46.11
N HIS A 335 -34.87 1.52 -47.33
CA HIS A 335 -34.11 2.64 -47.89
C HIS A 335 -32.59 2.40 -47.94
N SER A 336 -32.19 1.15 -48.14
CA SER A 336 -30.81 0.76 -48.40
C SER A 336 -30.69 -0.37 -49.40
N SER A 337 -29.57 -0.38 -50.13
CA SER A 337 -29.28 -1.35 -51.19
C SER A 337 -27.90 -1.96 -51.00
N ALA A 338 -27.76 -3.25 -51.34
CA ALA A 338 -26.47 -3.94 -51.32
C ALA A 338 -25.62 -3.50 -52.53
N GLY A 339 -24.38 -3.09 -52.30
CA GLY A 339 -23.39 -2.91 -53.36
C GLY A 339 -22.80 -4.25 -53.84
N ASP A 340 -21.95 -4.19 -54.86
CA ASP A 340 -21.21 -5.36 -55.40
C ASP A 340 -20.31 -6.05 -54.34
N ASP A 341 -19.94 -5.30 -53.29
CA ASP A 341 -19.20 -5.76 -52.12
C ASP A 341 -20.07 -6.48 -51.08
N LYS A 342 -21.35 -6.74 -51.39
CA LYS A 342 -22.36 -7.34 -50.50
C LYS A 342 -22.57 -6.54 -49.21
N PHE A 343 -22.25 -5.25 -49.23
CA PHE A 343 -22.41 -4.33 -48.11
C PHE A 343 -23.60 -3.40 -48.37
N CYS A 344 -24.53 -3.34 -47.41
CA CYS A 344 -25.69 -2.47 -47.49
C CYS A 344 -25.29 -1.00 -47.31
N LYS A 345 -25.81 -0.12 -48.16
CA LYS A 345 -25.61 1.34 -48.11
C LYS A 345 -26.96 2.05 -48.22
N CYS A 346 -27.16 3.13 -47.47
CA CYS A 346 -28.39 3.92 -47.58
C CYS A 346 -28.56 4.46 -49.01
N ASP A 347 -29.79 4.44 -49.49
CA ASP A 347 -30.16 4.99 -50.79
C ASP A 347 -30.06 6.53 -50.78
N ASN A 348 -29.95 7.15 -51.96
CA ASN A 348 -29.81 8.60 -52.08
C ASN A 348 -30.95 9.36 -51.38
N GLY A 349 -30.59 10.31 -50.51
CA GLY A 349 -31.53 11.10 -49.70
C GLY A 349 -31.71 10.59 -48.27
N TYR A 350 -31.13 9.44 -47.93
CA TYR A 350 -31.18 8.84 -46.60
C TYR A 350 -29.77 8.73 -46.00
N MET A 351 -29.67 8.86 -44.67
CA MET A 351 -28.43 8.75 -43.91
C MET A 351 -28.59 7.68 -42.83
N LEU A 352 -27.48 7.10 -42.35
CA LEU A 352 -27.51 6.18 -41.20
C LEU A 352 -28.22 6.83 -40.01
N ASN A 353 -29.08 6.07 -39.33
CA ASN A 353 -29.64 6.44 -38.03
C ASN A 353 -28.54 6.37 -36.93
N GLU A 354 -28.84 6.86 -35.73
CA GLU A 354 -27.87 6.89 -34.61
C GLU A 354 -27.46 5.48 -34.14
N ALA A 355 -28.34 4.49 -34.29
CA ALA A 355 -28.07 3.09 -33.98
C ALA A 355 -27.18 2.40 -35.03
N GLY A 356 -27.01 2.98 -36.22
CA GLY A 356 -26.20 2.45 -37.32
C GLY A 356 -26.74 1.19 -37.99
N ASP A 357 -28.01 0.85 -37.75
CA ASP A 357 -28.71 -0.35 -38.23
C ASP A 357 -29.84 -0.05 -39.22
N GLY A 358 -30.13 1.24 -39.48
CA GLY A 358 -31.18 1.67 -40.42
C GLY A 358 -30.88 3.03 -41.05
N CYS A 359 -31.70 3.42 -42.02
CA CYS A 359 -31.58 4.68 -42.76
C CYS A 359 -32.74 5.63 -42.42
N LYS A 360 -32.44 6.91 -42.16
CA LYS A 360 -33.43 7.96 -41.90
C LYS A 360 -33.35 9.06 -42.97
N GLU A 361 -34.49 9.67 -43.30
CA GLU A 361 -34.54 10.81 -44.21
C GLU A 361 -33.68 11.96 -43.67
N GLY A 362 -32.81 12.50 -44.52
CA GLY A 362 -31.91 13.59 -44.15
C GLY A 362 -32.65 14.91 -43.99
N SER A 363 -33.33 15.13 -42.86
CA SER A 363 -33.85 16.44 -42.47
C SER A 363 -34.10 16.55 -40.96
N ALA A 364 -33.28 17.33 -40.27
CA ALA A 364 -33.67 17.97 -39.02
C ALA A 364 -33.05 19.38 -38.92
N PRO A 365 -33.78 20.38 -38.39
CA PRO A 365 -33.40 21.78 -38.42
C PRO A 365 -32.35 22.10 -37.36
N VAL A 366 -31.37 22.94 -37.75
CA VAL A 366 -30.42 23.57 -36.84
C VAL A 366 -31.20 24.58 -35.97
N PRO A 367 -31.23 24.45 -34.62
CA PRO A 367 -31.85 25.47 -33.77
C PRO A 367 -31.09 26.78 -33.96
N THR A 368 -31.76 27.93 -33.98
CA THR A 368 -31.15 29.26 -34.20
C THR A 368 -30.36 29.80 -33.01
N GLU A 369 -30.47 29.21 -31.82
CA GLU A 369 -29.74 29.62 -30.60
C GLU A 369 -28.62 28.64 -30.22
N CYS A 370 -27.74 29.05 -29.31
CA CYS A 370 -26.68 28.22 -28.74
C CYS A 370 -27.30 27.20 -27.76
N PRO A 371 -27.21 25.89 -28.00
CA PRO A 371 -27.84 24.88 -27.14
C PRO A 371 -27.02 24.56 -25.88
N LEU A 372 -25.85 25.17 -25.69
CA LEU A 372 -24.93 24.88 -24.59
C LEU A 372 -25.28 25.72 -23.36
N GLU A 373 -25.49 25.06 -22.23
CA GLU A 373 -25.85 25.71 -20.97
C GLU A 373 -24.75 26.67 -20.49
N GLY A 374 -25.14 27.86 -20.03
CA GLY A 374 -24.21 28.88 -19.54
C GLY A 374 -23.30 29.48 -20.62
N CYS A 375 -23.59 29.23 -21.90
CA CYS A 375 -22.81 29.69 -23.05
C CYS A 375 -23.51 30.83 -23.80
N ARG A 376 -22.85 31.98 -23.89
CA ARG A 376 -23.33 33.16 -24.63
C ARG A 376 -23.13 33.03 -26.14
N THR A 377 -22.01 32.45 -26.56
CA THR A 377 -21.64 32.29 -27.99
C THR A 377 -21.05 30.90 -28.21
N CYS A 378 -21.61 30.11 -29.12
CA CYS A 378 -21.07 28.79 -29.50
C CYS A 378 -20.30 28.82 -30.81
N SER A 379 -19.49 27.78 -31.01
CA SER A 379 -18.87 27.42 -32.28
C SER A 379 -19.89 27.25 -33.40
N THR A 380 -19.41 27.29 -34.65
CA THR A 380 -20.25 27.14 -35.85
C THR A 380 -21.00 25.80 -35.90
N ASP A 381 -20.39 24.73 -35.37
CA ASP A 381 -21.01 23.40 -35.26
C ASP A 381 -21.86 23.24 -33.98
N LYS A 382 -21.92 24.28 -33.14
CA LYS A 382 -22.69 24.37 -31.89
C LYS A 382 -22.34 23.32 -30.84
N LYS A 383 -21.14 22.73 -30.94
CA LYS A 383 -20.65 21.69 -30.03
C LYS A 383 -19.79 22.23 -28.90
N THR A 384 -19.17 23.38 -29.08
CA THR A 384 -18.35 24.04 -28.05
C THR A 384 -18.77 25.48 -27.84
N CYS A 385 -18.49 25.99 -26.66
CA CYS A 385 -18.66 27.37 -26.29
C CYS A 385 -17.41 28.17 -26.62
N GLU A 386 -17.59 29.37 -27.16
CA GLU A 386 -16.55 30.36 -27.40
C GLU A 386 -16.56 31.48 -26.35
N GLU A 387 -17.70 31.70 -25.69
CA GLU A 387 -17.85 32.69 -24.64
C GLU A 387 -18.99 32.34 -23.68
N CYS A 388 -18.67 32.31 -22.38
CA CYS A 388 -19.64 32.00 -21.33
C CYS A 388 -20.47 33.21 -20.90
N GLU A 389 -21.63 32.93 -20.28
CA GLU A 389 -22.44 33.93 -19.59
C GLU A 389 -21.70 34.56 -18.40
N ALA A 390 -22.17 35.73 -17.95
CA ALA A 390 -21.57 36.43 -16.81
C ALA A 390 -21.57 35.52 -15.57
N SER A 391 -20.41 35.41 -14.91
CA SER A 391 -20.09 34.51 -13.78
C SER A 391 -19.67 33.07 -14.10
N ASN A 392 -19.62 32.66 -15.37
CA ASN A 392 -19.03 31.37 -15.78
C ASN A 392 -17.66 31.56 -16.45
N TYR A 393 -16.87 30.49 -16.46
CA TYR A 393 -15.50 30.42 -17.00
C TYR A 393 -15.40 29.35 -18.08
N LEU A 394 -14.75 29.69 -19.19
CA LEU A 394 -14.54 28.77 -20.30
C LEU A 394 -13.38 27.80 -20.01
N THR A 395 -13.68 26.50 -20.02
CA THR A 395 -12.71 25.40 -19.87
C THR A 395 -11.90 25.15 -21.15
N PRO A 396 -10.78 24.42 -21.09
CA PRO A 396 -9.95 24.11 -22.28
C PRO A 396 -10.67 23.37 -23.41
N THR A 397 -11.71 22.60 -23.09
CA THR A 397 -12.55 21.88 -24.06
C THR A 397 -13.68 22.71 -24.64
N GLY A 398 -13.82 23.99 -24.24
CA GLY A 398 -14.89 24.87 -24.72
C GLY A 398 -16.22 24.62 -24.00
N VAL A 399 -16.19 24.31 -22.72
CA VAL A 399 -17.38 24.19 -21.85
C VAL A 399 -17.39 25.30 -20.80
N CYS A 400 -18.57 25.77 -20.38
CA CYS A 400 -18.71 26.76 -19.32
C CYS A 400 -18.94 26.12 -17.94
N ILE A 401 -18.15 26.53 -16.93
CA ILE A 401 -18.31 26.12 -15.52
C ILE A 401 -18.28 27.33 -14.59
N SER A 402 -18.88 27.22 -13.41
CA SER A 402 -18.94 28.32 -12.44
C SER A 402 -17.65 28.54 -11.65
N ASP A 403 -16.82 27.50 -11.52
CA ASP A 403 -15.53 27.59 -10.81
C ASP A 403 -14.50 26.61 -11.41
N CYS A 404 -13.37 27.16 -11.86
CA CYS A 404 -12.27 26.39 -12.45
C CYS A 404 -11.55 25.49 -11.45
N ALA A 405 -11.75 25.67 -10.14
CA ALA A 405 -11.25 24.74 -9.12
C ALA A 405 -11.84 23.32 -9.25
N ALA A 406 -12.95 23.14 -9.98
CA ALA A 406 -13.47 21.83 -10.36
C ALA A 406 -12.50 21.03 -11.25
N ILE A 407 -11.55 21.71 -11.88
CA ILE A 407 -10.49 21.12 -12.69
C ILE A 407 -9.18 21.19 -11.90
N PRO A 408 -8.58 20.05 -11.51
CA PRO A 408 -7.33 20.05 -10.76
C PRO A 408 -6.23 20.82 -11.49
N GLY A 409 -5.60 21.77 -10.79
CA GLY A 409 -4.53 22.60 -11.35
C GLY A 409 -4.99 23.76 -12.23
N TYR A 410 -6.27 24.14 -12.20
CA TYR A 410 -6.78 25.32 -12.90
C TYR A 410 -7.34 26.36 -11.92
N TYR A 411 -7.34 27.63 -12.34
CA TYR A 411 -7.87 28.75 -11.58
C TYR A 411 -8.72 29.69 -12.43
N ASN A 412 -9.57 30.47 -11.76
CA ASN A 412 -10.45 31.46 -12.38
C ASN A 412 -9.61 32.61 -12.93
N GLY A 413 -9.58 32.76 -14.25
CA GLY A 413 -8.81 33.80 -14.92
C GLY A 413 -9.62 34.52 -16.01
N ALA A 414 -8.95 35.46 -16.69
CA ALA A 414 -9.50 36.15 -17.83
C ALA A 414 -8.48 36.26 -18.97
N ASN A 415 -8.93 36.14 -20.22
CA ASN A 415 -8.17 36.45 -21.43
C ASN A 415 -9.00 37.41 -22.29
N ASP A 416 -8.39 38.54 -22.67
CA ASP A 416 -9.03 39.55 -23.55
C ASP A 416 -10.42 40.00 -23.06
N GLY A 417 -10.61 40.09 -21.75
CA GLY A 417 -11.88 40.49 -21.11
C GLY A 417 -12.93 39.37 -20.96
N LYS A 418 -12.61 38.13 -21.35
CA LYS A 418 -13.48 36.95 -21.20
C LYS A 418 -13.02 36.04 -20.05
N ASN A 419 -13.96 35.53 -19.26
CA ASN A 419 -13.68 34.58 -18.18
C ASN A 419 -13.28 33.21 -18.72
N VAL A 420 -12.11 32.71 -18.33
CA VAL A 420 -11.54 31.44 -18.78
C VAL A 420 -10.87 30.69 -17.63
N CYS A 421 -10.81 29.36 -17.71
CA CYS A 421 -10.03 28.53 -16.81
C CYS A 421 -8.57 28.50 -17.26
N LYS A 422 -7.68 29.01 -16.41
CA LYS A 422 -6.24 29.03 -16.68
C LYS A 422 -5.55 27.90 -15.94
N LYS A 423 -4.71 27.14 -16.64
CA LYS A 423 -3.86 26.11 -16.06
C LYS A 423 -2.79 26.79 -15.20
N CYS A 424 -2.51 26.22 -14.05
CA CYS A 424 -1.35 26.61 -13.28
C CYS A 424 -0.08 26.07 -13.93
N VAL A 425 0.81 27.00 -14.29
CA VAL A 425 2.06 26.70 -15.00
C VAL A 425 3.27 26.65 -14.07
N VAL A 426 3.10 26.99 -12.80
CA VAL A 426 4.18 26.89 -11.81
C VAL A 426 4.42 25.42 -11.51
N GLU A 427 5.59 24.92 -11.89
CA GLU A 427 6.00 23.55 -11.65
C GLU A 427 5.99 23.24 -10.15
N SER A 428 5.52 22.06 -9.77
CA SER A 428 5.35 21.65 -8.37
C SER A 428 4.39 22.52 -7.54
N CYS A 429 3.55 23.34 -8.19
CA CYS A 429 2.45 24.02 -7.53
C CYS A 429 1.18 23.16 -7.53
N VAL A 430 0.52 23.05 -6.38
CA VAL A 430 -0.72 22.28 -6.22
C VAL A 430 -1.98 23.16 -6.19
N VAL A 431 -1.88 24.42 -5.76
CA VAL A 431 -3.00 25.39 -5.75
C VAL A 431 -2.48 26.77 -6.14
N CYS A 432 -3.19 27.47 -7.00
CA CYS A 432 -2.77 28.76 -7.56
C CYS A 432 -3.81 29.84 -7.31
N LYS A 433 -3.33 31.06 -7.04
CA LYS A 433 -4.17 32.23 -6.83
C LYS A 433 -4.78 32.70 -8.15
N GLY A 434 -5.78 33.58 -8.07
CA GLY A 434 -6.43 34.19 -9.23
C GLY A 434 -5.51 34.98 -10.17
N ASP A 435 -4.30 35.35 -9.71
CA ASP A 435 -3.26 36.00 -10.53
C ASP A 435 -2.28 34.99 -11.18
N GLY A 436 -2.45 33.69 -10.93
CA GLY A 436 -1.58 32.63 -11.44
C GLY A 436 -0.34 32.36 -10.58
N THR A 437 -0.12 33.09 -9.49
CA THR A 437 0.96 32.78 -8.54
C THR A 437 0.62 31.54 -7.71
N CYS A 438 1.64 30.78 -7.31
CA CYS A 438 1.40 29.61 -6.49
C CYS A 438 0.98 30.01 -5.07
N GLU A 439 -0.12 29.44 -4.60
CA GLU A 439 -0.57 29.55 -3.21
C GLU A 439 0.00 28.44 -2.34
N LEU A 440 -0.01 27.20 -2.85
CA LEU A 440 0.47 26.02 -2.15
C LEU A 440 1.35 25.19 -3.08
N CYS A 441 2.58 24.96 -2.65
CA CYS A 441 3.52 24.09 -3.33
C CYS A 441 3.42 22.65 -2.83
N ALA A 442 3.86 21.70 -3.64
CA ALA A 442 4.12 20.34 -3.21
C ALA A 442 5.21 20.29 -2.13
N ASP A 443 5.19 19.25 -1.31
CA ASP A 443 6.25 18.99 -0.32
C ASP A 443 7.64 19.04 -0.99
N GLY A 444 8.61 19.63 -0.28
CA GLY A 444 9.94 19.90 -0.80
C GLY A 444 10.10 21.20 -1.57
N PHE A 445 9.04 22.02 -1.71
CA PHE A 445 9.09 23.31 -2.38
C PHE A 445 8.47 24.44 -1.54
N PHE A 446 8.87 25.70 -1.77
CA PHE A 446 8.36 26.86 -1.04
C PHE A 446 8.25 28.14 -1.90
N GLY A 447 7.42 29.07 -1.44
CA GLY A 447 7.26 30.40 -2.04
C GLY A 447 6.38 30.42 -3.30
N PRO A 448 6.14 31.62 -3.87
CA PRO A 448 5.19 31.80 -4.98
C PRO A 448 5.62 31.13 -6.30
N SER A 449 6.91 30.78 -6.41
CA SER A 449 7.49 30.08 -7.56
C SER A 449 7.82 28.61 -7.28
N CYS A 450 7.47 28.08 -6.11
CA CYS A 450 7.83 26.72 -5.66
C CYS A 450 9.31 26.39 -5.86
N SER A 451 10.17 27.13 -5.18
CA SER A 451 11.61 26.86 -5.17
C SER A 451 11.92 25.66 -4.27
N LEU A 452 12.95 24.88 -4.61
CA LEU A 452 13.34 23.69 -3.85
C LEU A 452 13.77 24.02 -2.41
N CYS A 453 13.31 23.22 -1.46
CA CYS A 453 13.79 23.21 -0.08
C CYS A 453 15.19 22.56 0.02
N HIS A 454 15.87 22.76 1.15
CA HIS A 454 17.05 21.98 1.49
C HIS A 454 16.70 20.47 1.50
N GLU A 455 17.62 19.62 1.06
CA GLU A 455 17.38 18.18 0.90
C GLU A 455 16.99 17.44 2.19
N THR A 456 17.28 18.01 3.36
CA THR A 456 16.91 17.44 4.66
C THR A 456 15.50 17.85 5.13
N CYS A 457 14.93 18.91 4.56
CA CYS A 457 13.59 19.38 4.90
C CYS A 457 12.53 18.55 4.16
N LYS A 458 11.38 18.32 4.81
CA LYS A 458 10.14 17.89 4.12
C LYS A 458 9.36 19.12 3.64
N THR A 459 9.24 20.14 4.49
CA THR A 459 8.72 21.47 4.11
C THR A 459 9.65 22.55 4.64
N CYS A 460 9.69 23.70 4.00
CA CYS A 460 10.53 24.83 4.38
C CYS A 460 9.83 26.17 4.16
N ASP A 461 10.35 27.23 4.75
CA ASP A 461 9.87 28.60 4.56
C ASP A 461 11.03 29.60 4.57
N GLY A 462 10.93 30.65 3.76
CA GLY A 462 11.92 31.73 3.72
C GLY A 462 13.30 31.37 3.16
N GLY A 463 13.46 30.26 2.42
CA GLY A 463 14.71 29.93 1.72
C GLY A 463 14.99 28.44 1.54
N ASN A 464 16.04 28.11 0.77
CA ASN A 464 16.56 26.75 0.59
C ASN A 464 17.66 26.36 1.59
N GLY A 465 17.89 27.17 2.63
CA GLY A 465 18.91 26.92 3.64
C GLY A 465 18.53 25.76 4.57
N ALA A 466 19.52 25.06 5.12
CA ALA A 466 19.31 23.97 6.07
C ALA A 466 18.65 24.41 7.39
N ASP A 467 18.60 25.72 7.68
CA ASP A 467 17.95 26.36 8.83
C ASP A 467 16.51 26.85 8.53
N LYS A 468 16.04 26.60 7.30
CA LYS A 468 14.73 27.04 6.81
C LYS A 468 13.65 25.96 6.86
N CYS A 469 13.94 24.79 7.43
CA CYS A 469 12.96 23.71 7.49
C CYS A 469 11.81 24.07 8.44
N THR A 470 10.57 23.85 8.00
CA THR A 470 9.36 23.91 8.84
C THR A 470 8.89 22.52 9.24
N SER A 471 9.32 21.47 8.53
CA SER A 471 9.21 20.06 8.92
C SER A 471 10.37 19.25 8.32
N CYS A 472 10.60 18.05 8.85
CA CYS A 472 11.69 17.17 8.44
C CYS A 472 11.16 15.90 7.77
N LYS A 473 12.02 15.27 6.96
CA LYS A 473 11.76 13.92 6.45
C LYS A 473 11.65 12.93 7.62
N ALA A 474 10.89 11.85 7.42
CA ALA A 474 10.67 10.84 8.45
C ALA A 474 12.01 10.30 9.02
N GLY A 475 12.07 10.13 10.34
CA GLY A 475 13.29 9.71 11.05
C GLY A 475 14.27 10.86 11.37
N SER A 476 13.90 12.12 11.09
CA SER A 476 14.68 13.30 11.45
C SER A 476 13.85 14.29 12.29
N ALA A 477 14.43 14.79 13.38
CA ALA A 477 13.76 15.75 14.27
C ALA A 477 14.15 17.20 13.94
N LEU A 478 13.15 18.08 13.92
CA LEU A 478 13.36 19.51 13.70
C LEU A 478 13.81 20.18 15.00
N THR A 479 14.95 20.88 14.93
CA THR A 479 15.49 21.64 16.05
C THR A 479 15.44 23.13 15.74
N TYR A 480 14.92 23.92 16.68
CA TYR A 480 14.74 25.37 16.51
C TYR A 480 15.93 26.15 17.05
N GLY A 481 16.26 27.25 16.36
CA GLY A 481 17.15 28.29 16.87
C GLY A 481 16.46 29.20 17.90
N SER A 482 17.09 30.36 18.18
CA SER A 482 16.64 31.27 19.24
C SER A 482 15.33 32.02 18.92
N THR A 483 14.92 32.15 17.66
CA THR A 483 13.67 32.80 17.24
C THR A 483 13.14 32.22 15.92
N GLY A 484 11.80 32.12 15.75
CA GLY A 484 11.14 31.78 14.48
C GLY A 484 10.38 30.44 14.46
N ASN A 485 9.81 30.12 13.29
CA ASN A 485 9.07 28.88 13.00
C ASN A 485 9.86 27.92 12.10
N THR A 486 11.10 28.26 11.75
CA THR A 486 12.01 27.43 10.96
C THR A 486 13.15 26.88 11.84
N GLY A 487 13.77 25.81 11.38
CA GLY A 487 14.87 25.16 12.08
C GLY A 487 15.68 24.24 11.18
N THR A 488 16.53 23.43 11.81
CA THR A 488 17.40 22.46 11.13
C THR A 488 16.97 21.04 11.46
N CYS A 489 16.90 20.20 10.43
CA CYS A 489 16.63 18.78 10.58
C CYS A 489 17.90 18.03 10.99
N GLY A 490 17.83 17.34 12.12
CA GLY A 490 18.90 16.49 12.63
C GLY A 490 18.40 15.09 12.94
N ALA A 491 19.27 14.29 13.56
CA ALA A 491 18.90 12.96 14.03
C ALA A 491 17.67 13.04 14.95
N GLU A 492 16.77 12.06 14.81
CA GLU A 492 15.69 11.87 15.77
C GLU A 492 16.21 11.56 17.19
N CYS A 493 15.30 11.54 18.16
CA CYS A 493 15.64 11.30 19.55
C CYS A 493 16.37 9.96 19.74
N VAL A 494 17.49 10.02 20.46
CA VAL A 494 18.24 8.87 20.98
C VAL A 494 18.29 8.92 22.49
N THR A 495 18.23 7.76 23.14
CA THR A 495 18.33 7.67 24.60
C THR A 495 19.76 7.95 25.05
N GLY A 496 19.90 8.56 26.23
CA GLY A 496 21.19 8.91 26.80
C GLY A 496 21.05 9.49 28.20
N THR A 497 22.20 9.58 28.89
CA THR A 497 22.27 10.04 30.27
C THR A 497 22.94 11.41 30.39
N GLY A 498 22.47 12.22 31.33
CA GLY A 498 23.05 13.53 31.67
C GLY A 498 22.32 14.73 31.07
N THR A 499 22.88 15.91 31.29
CA THR A 499 22.29 17.21 30.91
C THR A 499 22.00 17.33 29.42
N GLY A 500 20.77 17.73 29.10
CA GLY A 500 20.26 17.87 27.73
C GLY A 500 20.03 16.54 27.01
N LYS A 501 20.21 15.40 27.68
CA LYS A 501 19.99 14.07 27.09
C LYS A 501 18.61 13.54 27.44
N CYS A 502 18.05 12.80 26.50
CA CYS A 502 16.74 12.21 26.65
C CYS A 502 16.84 10.82 27.30
N GLN A 503 16.08 10.57 28.36
CA GLN A 503 15.99 9.24 28.95
C GLN A 503 15.07 8.33 28.14
N GLU A 504 13.94 8.85 27.67
CA GLU A 504 12.92 8.08 26.93
C GLU A 504 12.48 8.83 25.66
N CYS A 505 12.65 8.20 24.50
CA CYS A 505 12.20 8.71 23.21
C CYS A 505 10.81 8.16 22.83
N GLY A 506 9.84 8.31 23.75
CA GLY A 506 8.52 7.68 23.67
C GLY A 506 7.46 8.48 22.91
N LEU A 507 7.80 9.64 22.35
CA LEU A 507 6.89 10.42 21.51
C LEU A 507 7.22 10.17 20.04
N ILE A 508 6.28 9.59 19.28
CA ILE A 508 6.43 9.33 17.85
C ILE A 508 5.35 10.11 17.09
N ILE A 509 5.77 10.98 16.18
CA ILE A 509 4.88 11.79 15.34
C ILE A 509 5.38 11.69 13.90
N GLU A 510 4.50 11.27 12.99
CA GLU A 510 4.83 11.02 11.58
C GLU A 510 6.08 10.12 11.35
N GLY A 511 6.30 9.15 12.25
CA GLY A 511 7.44 8.23 12.18
C GLY A 511 8.76 8.77 12.73
N THR A 512 8.81 9.99 13.25
CA THR A 512 9.99 10.58 13.91
C THR A 512 9.87 10.47 15.43
N ARG A 513 10.95 10.02 16.09
CA ARG A 513 11.05 9.98 17.56
C ARG A 513 11.47 11.32 18.16
N TYR A 514 10.78 11.72 19.23
CA TYR A 514 11.03 12.90 20.05
C TYR A 514 11.16 12.53 21.51
N CYS A 515 11.84 13.37 22.28
CA CYS A 515 12.00 13.12 23.71
C CYS A 515 10.68 13.27 24.47
N SER A 516 10.31 12.24 25.25
CA SER A 516 9.17 12.27 26.16
C SER A 516 9.58 12.44 27.62
N LYS A 517 10.85 12.20 27.95
CA LYS A 517 11.38 12.36 29.31
C LYS A 517 12.89 12.61 29.31
N CYS A 518 13.31 13.64 30.02
CA CYS A 518 14.71 14.01 30.14
C CYS A 518 15.45 13.22 31.21
N SER A 519 16.75 13.00 31.01
CA SER A 519 17.58 12.28 31.97
C SER A 519 17.80 13.06 33.26
N GLU A 520 17.76 14.39 33.23
CA GLU A 520 17.92 15.24 34.40
C GLU A 520 16.58 15.62 35.02
N ASN A 521 16.48 15.49 36.35
CA ASN A 521 15.24 15.75 37.10
C ASN A 521 14.71 17.19 36.99
N LYS A 522 15.57 18.16 36.65
CA LYS A 522 15.23 19.59 36.51
C LYS A 522 15.07 20.03 35.04
N GLU A 523 15.09 19.07 34.12
CA GLU A 523 14.84 19.27 32.70
C GLU A 523 13.47 18.74 32.30
N TYR A 524 12.98 19.17 31.17
CA TYR A 524 11.76 18.67 30.57
C TYR A 524 11.84 18.81 29.04
N PRO A 525 11.06 18.01 28.28
CA PRO A 525 11.00 18.17 26.84
C PRO A 525 10.24 19.44 26.45
N GLN A 526 10.91 20.33 25.73
CA GLN A 526 10.29 21.46 25.02
C GLN A 526 10.39 21.19 23.53
N ASN A 527 9.24 21.05 22.86
CA ASN A 527 9.17 20.61 21.46
C ASN A 527 10.00 19.34 21.18
N GLY A 528 10.06 18.40 22.13
CA GLY A 528 10.78 17.14 21.98
C GLY A 528 12.29 17.19 22.27
N VAL A 529 12.84 18.32 22.73
CA VAL A 529 14.25 18.47 23.13
C VAL A 529 14.35 18.82 24.61
N CYS A 530 15.29 18.22 25.33
CA CYS A 530 15.50 18.47 26.74
C CYS A 530 16.09 19.85 27.01
N VAL A 531 15.37 20.64 27.82
CA VAL A 531 15.80 21.97 28.23
C VAL A 531 15.67 22.13 29.74
N ARG A 532 16.55 22.96 30.32
CA ARG A 532 16.42 23.40 31.73
C ARG A 532 15.42 24.54 31.83
N ALA A 533 14.64 24.55 32.92
CA ALA A 533 13.82 25.72 33.24
C ALA A 533 14.70 26.95 33.55
N SER A 534 14.47 28.04 32.82
CA SER A 534 15.00 29.36 33.15
C SER A 534 13.87 30.27 33.65
N ALA A 535 14.18 31.21 34.54
CA ALA A 535 13.19 32.13 35.10
C ALA A 535 12.54 33.06 34.06
N ARG A 536 13.14 33.25 32.88
CA ARG A 536 12.72 34.24 31.87
C ARG A 536 12.03 33.66 30.63
N THR A 537 12.18 32.36 30.33
CA THR A 537 11.72 31.79 29.03
C THR A 537 11.20 30.34 29.15
N SER A 538 10.97 29.80 30.35
CA SER A 538 10.48 28.43 30.49
C SER A 538 9.06 28.25 29.89
N SER A 539 8.89 27.23 29.07
CA SER A 539 7.58 26.77 28.57
C SER A 539 6.85 25.87 29.57
N CYS A 540 7.57 25.29 30.52
CA CYS A 540 7.02 24.65 31.71
C CYS A 540 6.91 25.62 32.90
N GLN A 541 5.91 25.46 33.74
CA GLN A 541 5.87 26.15 35.03
C GLN A 541 6.95 25.58 35.97
N ASN A 542 7.85 26.44 36.48
CA ASN A 542 9.10 26.00 37.14
C ASN A 542 8.90 25.09 38.37
N THR A 543 7.78 25.21 39.10
CA THR A 543 7.45 24.36 40.26
C THR A 543 6.91 22.97 39.87
N ASN A 544 6.66 22.76 38.58
CA ASN A 544 5.96 21.60 38.04
C ASN A 544 6.85 20.66 37.23
N ILE A 545 8.18 20.79 37.37
CA ILE A 545 9.16 19.90 36.77
C ILE A 545 9.55 18.85 37.79
N ALA A 546 9.33 17.59 37.45
CA ALA A 546 9.71 16.46 38.30
C ALA A 546 10.03 15.24 37.43
N GLY A 547 11.12 14.53 37.73
CA GLY A 547 11.47 13.28 37.05
C GLY A 547 11.72 13.42 35.55
N GLY A 548 12.21 14.58 35.11
CA GLY A 548 12.53 14.82 33.69
C GLY A 548 11.33 15.18 32.82
N ILE A 549 10.15 15.46 33.40
CA ILE A 549 8.93 15.85 32.70
C ILE A 549 8.32 17.13 33.27
N CYS A 550 7.48 17.78 32.45
CA CYS A 550 6.65 18.91 32.86
C CYS A 550 5.21 18.47 33.19
N LYS A 551 4.72 18.83 34.37
CA LYS A 551 3.32 18.58 34.76
C LYS A 551 2.33 19.60 34.18
N THR A 552 2.73 20.86 34.11
CA THR A 552 1.87 21.98 33.65
C THR A 552 2.65 22.96 32.78
N CYS A 553 2.18 23.14 31.55
CA CYS A 553 2.76 24.08 30.60
C CYS A 553 2.25 25.50 30.83
N LYS A 554 3.04 26.50 30.42
CA LYS A 554 2.59 27.90 30.43
C LYS A 554 1.67 28.18 29.24
N ASN A 555 0.92 29.29 29.32
CA ASN A 555 0.08 29.78 28.23
C ASN A 555 0.86 29.86 26.91
N GLY A 556 0.21 29.41 25.84
CA GLY A 556 0.82 29.27 24.51
C GLY A 556 1.54 27.93 24.27
N TYR A 557 1.57 27.04 25.26
CA TYR A 557 2.06 25.67 25.12
C TYR A 557 1.01 24.68 25.60
N PHE A 558 0.95 23.51 24.95
CA PHE A 558 0.13 22.40 25.39
C PHE A 558 0.98 21.22 25.87
N LYS A 559 0.43 20.44 26.81
CA LYS A 559 1.08 19.24 27.34
C LYS A 559 0.89 18.04 26.41
N MET A 560 1.97 17.34 26.11
CA MET A 560 1.96 16.09 25.36
C MET A 560 3.13 15.18 25.79
N ASN A 561 2.87 13.93 26.16
CA ASN A 561 3.87 12.91 26.57
C ASN A 561 4.99 13.48 27.45
N GLY A 562 4.64 14.17 28.53
CA GLY A 562 5.60 14.70 29.52
C GLY A 562 6.31 16.01 29.14
N GLY A 563 6.08 16.57 27.95
CA GLY A 563 6.67 17.83 27.50
C GLY A 563 5.66 18.94 27.21
N CYS A 564 6.19 20.12 26.84
CA CYS A 564 5.43 21.29 26.42
C CYS A 564 5.69 21.66 24.96
N TYR A 565 4.62 21.86 24.18
CA TYR A 565 4.67 21.99 22.73
C TYR A 565 3.86 23.19 22.23
N LYS A 566 4.27 23.79 21.11
CA LYS A 566 3.50 24.86 20.44
C LYS A 566 2.68 24.32 19.27
N THR A 567 1.59 24.99 18.93
CA THR A 567 0.76 24.69 17.75
C THR A 567 1.34 25.23 16.44
N ASN A 568 2.34 26.12 16.49
CA ASN A 568 2.99 26.68 15.30
C ASN A 568 4.41 26.15 15.05
N GLN A 569 4.89 25.22 15.90
CA GLN A 569 6.19 24.57 15.78
C GLN A 569 6.02 23.06 15.85
N TYR A 570 6.73 22.34 14.99
CA TYR A 570 6.84 20.89 15.10
C TYR A 570 7.55 20.48 16.40
N PRO A 571 7.20 19.33 16.96
CA PRO A 571 6.17 18.42 16.46
C PRO A 571 4.75 18.81 16.87
N GLY A 572 4.57 19.80 17.75
CA GLY A 572 3.25 20.18 18.28
C GLY A 572 2.25 20.65 17.21
N LYS A 573 2.73 21.35 16.18
CA LYS A 573 1.94 21.77 15.01
C LYS A 573 1.24 20.62 14.30
N ALA A 574 1.85 19.44 14.26
CA ALA A 574 1.27 18.27 13.61
C ALA A 574 0.13 17.64 14.42
N VAL A 575 0.07 17.92 15.73
CA VAL A 575 -0.84 17.24 16.66
C VAL A 575 -1.98 18.14 17.11
N CYS A 576 -1.74 19.44 17.27
CA CYS A 576 -2.71 20.33 17.89
C CYS A 576 -2.97 21.58 17.05
N ALA A 577 -4.24 21.81 16.73
CA ALA A 577 -4.68 22.99 15.98
C ALA A 577 -4.99 24.17 16.92
N GLN A 578 -5.54 23.90 18.11
CA GLN A 578 -5.97 24.94 19.06
C GLN A 578 -5.70 24.52 20.51
N ILE A 579 -5.15 25.44 21.29
CA ILE A 579 -4.86 25.25 22.73
C ILE A 579 -5.99 25.85 23.55
N GLU A 580 -6.48 25.10 24.52
CA GLU A 580 -7.42 25.58 25.52
C GLU A 580 -6.70 26.51 26.52
N SER A 581 -7.16 27.76 26.61
CA SER A 581 -6.65 28.74 27.58
C SER A 581 -7.59 28.80 28.79
N PRO A 582 -7.11 28.69 30.04
CA PRO A 582 -5.70 28.78 30.49
C PRO A 582 -5.01 27.43 30.76
N VAL A 583 -5.62 26.30 30.40
CA VAL A 583 -5.26 24.97 30.93
C VAL A 583 -4.05 24.33 30.23
N GLY A 584 -3.62 24.86 29.07
CA GLY A 584 -2.45 24.33 28.35
C GLY A 584 -2.69 22.89 27.87
N THR A 585 -3.94 22.58 27.54
CA THR A 585 -4.42 21.35 26.92
C THR A 585 -4.68 21.61 25.45
N CYS A 586 -4.59 20.58 24.62
CA CYS A 586 -5.02 20.70 23.24
C CYS A 586 -6.54 20.59 23.18
N GLU A 587 -7.21 21.68 22.81
CA GLU A 587 -8.67 21.74 22.65
C GLU A 587 -9.10 20.96 21.41
N LYS A 588 -8.36 21.16 20.30
CA LYS A 588 -8.64 20.53 19.01
C LYS A 588 -7.38 19.84 18.48
N ALA A 589 -7.36 18.52 18.57
CA ALA A 589 -6.33 17.70 17.96
C ALA A 589 -6.46 17.73 16.43
N ALA A 590 -5.33 17.57 15.75
CA ALA A 590 -5.26 17.43 14.30
C ALA A 590 -5.72 16.04 13.86
N ASP A 591 -6.18 15.93 12.61
CA ASP A 591 -6.70 14.70 12.03
C ASP A 591 -5.73 13.52 12.17
N GLY A 592 -6.20 12.43 12.77
CA GLY A 592 -5.41 11.22 13.03
C GLY A 592 -4.76 11.18 14.41
N TYR A 593 -4.98 12.18 15.27
CA TYR A 593 -4.46 12.22 16.63
C TYR A 593 -5.56 12.47 17.66
N LYS A 594 -5.36 11.93 18.86
CA LYS A 594 -6.12 12.26 20.06
C LYS A 594 -5.13 12.50 21.20
N LEU A 595 -5.39 13.51 22.04
CA LEU A 595 -4.66 13.72 23.28
C LEU A 595 -5.55 13.31 24.45
N ASP A 596 -5.23 12.18 25.09
CA ASP A 596 -5.95 11.70 26.26
C ASP A 596 -5.18 12.07 27.54
N THR A 597 -5.69 13.06 28.29
CA THR A 597 -5.03 13.61 29.50
C THR A 597 -3.56 14.05 29.30
N GLY A 598 -3.22 14.47 28.07
CA GLY A 598 -1.86 14.87 27.69
C GLY A 598 -0.96 13.72 27.23
N VAL A 599 -1.52 12.53 26.98
CA VAL A 599 -0.85 11.42 26.29
C VAL A 599 -1.36 11.33 24.85
N LEU A 600 -0.44 11.32 23.89
CA LEU A 600 -0.75 11.21 22.47
C LEU A 600 -1.19 9.79 22.13
N VAL A 601 -2.37 9.69 21.54
CA VAL A 601 -2.92 8.50 20.92
C VAL A 601 -2.92 8.73 19.42
N MET A 602 -2.23 7.86 18.68
CA MET A 602 -2.31 7.84 17.22
C MET A 602 -3.55 7.05 16.80
N CYS A 603 -4.39 7.65 15.97
CA CYS A 603 -5.55 6.97 15.43
C CYS A 603 -5.14 5.91 14.40
N PRO A 604 -5.97 4.86 14.20
CA PRO A 604 -5.72 3.86 13.17
C PRO A 604 -5.73 4.49 11.76
N GLU A 605 -5.19 3.77 10.79
CA GLU A 605 -5.13 4.23 9.40
C GLU A 605 -6.53 4.62 8.87
N GLY A 606 -6.59 5.71 8.09
CA GLY A 606 -7.85 6.22 7.55
C GLY A 606 -8.77 6.89 8.57
N CYS A 607 -8.37 7.01 9.84
CA CYS A 607 -9.18 7.61 10.89
C CYS A 607 -8.82 9.09 11.12
N LYS A 608 -9.85 9.95 11.15
CA LYS A 608 -9.74 11.38 11.45
C LYS A 608 -9.80 11.63 12.95
N GLU A 609 -10.81 11.07 13.62
CA GLU A 609 -10.99 11.16 15.07
C GLU A 609 -11.24 9.77 15.64
N CYS A 610 -10.49 9.40 16.68
CA CYS A 610 -10.56 8.07 17.28
C CYS A 610 -10.88 8.11 18.78
N ALA A 611 -11.52 7.05 19.27
CA ALA A 611 -11.66 6.81 20.70
C ALA A 611 -10.36 6.23 21.30
N THR A 612 -9.74 5.28 20.58
CA THR A 612 -8.48 4.62 20.94
C THR A 612 -7.62 4.42 19.69
N ASN A 613 -6.40 3.90 19.85
CA ASN A 613 -5.52 3.58 18.72
C ASN A 613 -6.05 2.47 17.77
N ILE A 614 -7.14 1.79 18.14
CA ILE A 614 -7.77 0.74 17.32
C ILE A 614 -9.25 1.02 17.01
N ALA A 615 -9.83 2.10 17.56
CA ALA A 615 -11.26 2.41 17.42
C ALA A 615 -11.47 3.83 16.89
N CYS A 616 -11.98 3.94 15.66
CA CYS A 616 -12.31 5.18 14.99
C CYS A 616 -13.77 5.63 15.18
N ASN A 617 -13.93 6.93 15.43
CA ASN A 617 -15.23 7.60 15.49
C ASN A 617 -15.58 8.22 14.14
N ILE A 618 -14.65 8.96 13.54
CA ILE A 618 -14.84 9.67 12.27
C ILE A 618 -13.70 9.30 11.32
N CYS A 619 -14.05 8.82 10.13
CA CYS A 619 -13.07 8.49 9.09
C CYS A 619 -12.57 9.75 8.37
N LYS A 620 -11.35 9.67 7.81
CA LYS A 620 -10.83 10.69 6.89
C LYS A 620 -11.62 10.68 5.59
N ASP A 621 -11.55 11.78 4.84
CA ASP A 621 -12.11 11.83 3.50
C ASP A 621 -11.53 10.70 2.63
N GLY A 622 -12.38 10.08 1.82
CA GLY A 622 -12.01 8.88 1.06
C GLY A 622 -11.99 7.59 1.88
N TYR A 623 -12.50 7.58 3.11
CA TYR A 623 -12.74 6.38 3.91
C TYR A 623 -14.18 6.35 4.46
N VAL A 624 -14.71 5.15 4.62
CA VAL A 624 -16.04 4.90 5.18
C VAL A 624 -15.98 3.90 6.33
N LYS A 625 -16.82 4.13 7.35
CA LYS A 625 -17.00 3.20 8.46
C LYS A 625 -18.02 2.13 8.06
N LEU A 626 -17.54 0.91 7.80
CA LEU A 626 -18.39 -0.24 7.47
C LEU A 626 -18.73 -0.97 8.77
N SER A 627 -19.95 -0.79 9.29
CA SER A 627 -20.47 -1.40 10.54
C SER A 627 -19.93 -0.84 11.88
N GLU A 628 -20.42 -1.39 13.00
CA GLU A 628 -20.13 -0.97 14.38
C GLU A 628 -18.68 -1.25 14.83
N THR A 629 -17.83 -1.85 14.00
CA THR A 629 -16.45 -2.25 14.36
C THR A 629 -15.49 -1.08 14.59
N HIS A 630 -15.92 0.17 14.42
CA HIS A 630 -15.08 1.36 14.56
C HIS A 630 -13.84 1.37 13.63
N ILE A 631 -13.87 0.63 12.50
CA ILE A 631 -12.77 0.58 11.52
C ILE A 631 -13.14 1.38 10.26
N CYS A 632 -12.20 2.18 9.77
CA CYS A 632 -12.34 2.94 8.53
C CYS A 632 -11.75 2.16 7.36
N THR A 633 -12.53 2.02 6.28
CA THR A 633 -12.12 1.33 5.06
C THR A 633 -12.04 2.32 3.91
N LYS A 634 -10.99 2.24 3.10
CA LYS A 634 -10.80 3.15 1.96
C LYS A 634 -11.93 2.98 0.95
N CYS A 635 -12.43 4.09 0.43
CA CYS A 635 -13.42 4.10 -0.64
C CYS A 635 -12.84 3.47 -1.92
N ASP A 636 -13.74 3.04 -2.81
CA ASP A 636 -13.36 2.62 -4.15
C ASP A 636 -12.61 3.76 -4.88
N VAL A 637 -11.72 3.41 -5.81
CA VAL A 637 -10.93 4.37 -6.59
C VAL A 637 -11.80 5.31 -7.43
N SER A 638 -13.03 4.91 -7.76
CA SER A 638 -14.01 5.77 -8.44
C SER A 638 -14.59 6.86 -7.53
N CYS A 639 -14.49 6.69 -6.21
CA CYS A 639 -15.07 7.61 -5.23
C CYS A 639 -14.02 8.59 -4.70
N LYS A 640 -14.35 9.88 -4.67
CA LYS A 640 -13.63 10.87 -3.85
C LYS A 640 -14.03 10.75 -2.38
N THR A 641 -15.32 10.57 -2.14
CA THR A 641 -15.92 10.33 -0.81
C THR A 641 -16.96 9.23 -0.96
N CYS A 642 -17.18 8.40 0.06
CA CYS A 642 -18.19 7.34 0.05
C CYS A 642 -18.90 7.23 1.41
N ASN A 643 -20.12 6.70 1.40
CA ASN A 643 -20.94 6.47 2.58
C ASN A 643 -21.44 5.03 2.59
N THR A 644 -21.77 4.46 3.75
CA THR A 644 -22.43 3.14 3.95
C THR A 644 -21.75 1.88 3.35
N ALA A 645 -21.02 1.98 2.25
CA ALA A 645 -20.19 0.98 1.59
C ALA A 645 -19.05 1.69 0.81
N THR A 646 -17.96 0.97 0.49
CA THR A 646 -16.83 1.56 -0.24
C THR A 646 -17.17 1.99 -1.67
N THR A 647 -18.18 1.37 -2.27
CA THR A 647 -18.66 1.60 -3.64
C THR A 647 -19.83 2.59 -3.75
N LYS A 648 -20.34 3.05 -2.61
CA LYS A 648 -21.46 4.00 -2.53
C LYS A 648 -20.89 5.41 -2.36
N CYS A 649 -20.42 5.99 -3.46
CA CYS A 649 -19.80 7.30 -3.48
C CYS A 649 -20.79 8.44 -3.17
N VAL A 650 -20.36 9.37 -2.31
CA VAL A 650 -21.03 10.66 -2.16
C VAL A 650 -20.59 11.55 -3.32
N ASP A 651 -19.28 11.69 -3.51
CA ASP A 651 -18.65 12.41 -4.62
C ASP A 651 -17.71 11.50 -5.42
N CYS A 652 -17.60 11.77 -6.73
CA CYS A 652 -16.73 11.01 -7.62
C CYS A 652 -15.31 11.55 -7.64
N ALA A 653 -14.35 10.63 -7.83
CA ALA A 653 -12.97 10.98 -8.10
C ALA A 653 -12.85 11.66 -9.48
N VAL A 654 -11.76 12.41 -9.68
CA VAL A 654 -11.48 13.05 -10.98
C VAL A 654 -11.41 11.97 -12.08
N GLY A 655 -12.05 12.24 -13.21
CA GLY A 655 -12.19 11.25 -14.29
C GLY A 655 -13.39 10.32 -14.14
N TYR A 656 -14.26 10.57 -13.15
CA TYR A 656 -15.52 9.86 -12.95
C TYR A 656 -16.69 10.84 -12.74
N TYR A 657 -17.88 10.46 -13.18
CA TYR A 657 -19.13 11.20 -13.00
C TYR A 657 -20.18 10.36 -12.26
N LYS A 658 -21.12 11.04 -11.60
CA LYS A 658 -22.23 10.41 -10.88
C LYS A 658 -23.50 10.49 -11.74
N ALA A 659 -24.12 9.36 -12.06
CA ALA A 659 -25.41 9.36 -12.75
C ALA A 659 -26.56 9.59 -11.74
N ALA A 660 -27.59 10.35 -12.12
CA ALA A 660 -28.66 10.75 -11.20
C ALA A 660 -29.57 9.61 -10.68
N SER A 661 -29.57 8.44 -11.32
CA SER A 661 -30.44 7.32 -10.97
C SER A 661 -29.81 6.24 -10.07
N GLU A 662 -28.52 6.35 -9.75
CA GLU A 662 -27.84 5.36 -8.90
C GLU A 662 -27.45 5.94 -7.55
N GLU A 663 -27.70 5.15 -6.49
CA GLU A 663 -27.20 5.41 -5.14
C GLU A 663 -25.66 5.38 -5.14
N GLY A 664 -25.05 6.50 -5.51
CA GLY A 664 -23.63 6.77 -5.27
C GLY A 664 -22.62 6.10 -6.19
N ILE A 665 -22.99 5.44 -7.29
CA ILE A 665 -21.98 4.80 -8.14
C ILE A 665 -21.36 5.85 -9.08
N CYS A 666 -20.02 5.84 -9.15
CA CYS A 666 -19.24 6.73 -10.01
C CYS A 666 -18.75 5.98 -11.24
N THR A 667 -19.10 6.48 -12.43
CA THR A 667 -18.73 5.90 -13.72
C THR A 667 -17.59 6.69 -14.34
N SER A 668 -16.62 6.04 -14.97
CA SER A 668 -15.54 6.75 -15.66
C SER A 668 -16.07 7.67 -16.76
N CYS A 669 -15.46 8.84 -16.95
CA CYS A 669 -15.81 9.81 -18.00
C CYS A 669 -15.78 9.24 -19.43
N GLU A 670 -15.11 8.11 -19.64
CA GLU A 670 -15.02 7.44 -20.94
C GLU A 670 -16.10 6.37 -21.14
N HIS A 671 -16.80 5.99 -20.07
CA HIS A 671 -17.85 4.97 -20.10
C HIS A 671 -19.23 5.60 -20.11
N SER A 672 -20.19 4.93 -20.74
CA SER A 672 -21.59 5.35 -20.78
C SER A 672 -22.37 4.63 -19.68
N SER A 673 -23.29 5.34 -19.04
CA SER A 673 -24.14 4.80 -17.97
C SER A 673 -25.41 5.62 -17.83
N ASN A 674 -26.56 4.95 -17.64
CA ASN A 674 -27.86 5.55 -17.31
C ASN A 674 -28.29 6.73 -18.22
N GLY A 675 -28.12 6.59 -19.54
CA GLY A 675 -28.50 7.61 -20.52
C GLY A 675 -27.47 8.73 -20.74
N ILE A 676 -26.37 8.72 -19.97
CA ILE A 676 -25.21 9.58 -20.16
C ILE A 676 -24.16 8.82 -20.98
N THR A 677 -23.64 9.42 -22.05
CA THR A 677 -22.63 8.81 -22.92
C THR A 677 -21.23 9.31 -22.58
N GLY A 678 -20.28 8.40 -22.37
CA GLY A 678 -18.89 8.75 -22.10
C GLY A 678 -18.21 9.42 -23.30
N VAL A 679 -17.16 10.21 -23.03
CA VAL A 679 -16.34 10.87 -24.05
C VAL A 679 -14.93 10.27 -24.01
N THR A 680 -14.50 9.69 -25.13
CA THR A 680 -13.16 9.08 -25.27
C THR A 680 -12.06 10.08 -24.97
N ASN A 681 -11.01 9.64 -24.27
CA ASN A 681 -9.89 10.48 -23.84
C ASN A 681 -10.31 11.63 -22.92
N CYS A 682 -11.44 11.55 -22.20
CA CYS A 682 -11.79 12.58 -21.23
C CYS A 682 -11.10 12.33 -19.87
N ALA A 683 -10.31 13.30 -19.41
CA ALA A 683 -9.57 13.25 -18.15
C ALA A 683 -10.38 13.77 -16.95
N SER A 684 -11.31 14.69 -17.17
CA SER A 684 -12.19 15.26 -16.15
C SER A 684 -13.53 15.62 -16.77
N CYS A 685 -14.64 15.29 -16.12
CA CYS A 685 -15.98 15.53 -16.64
C CYS A 685 -17.03 15.71 -15.54
N ALA A 686 -18.24 16.12 -15.94
CA ALA A 686 -19.46 16.09 -15.13
C ALA A 686 -20.64 15.54 -15.93
N PRO A 687 -21.71 15.06 -15.25
CA PRO A 687 -22.94 14.69 -15.94
C PRO A 687 -23.62 15.93 -16.54
N PRO A 688 -24.33 15.81 -17.69
CA PRO A 688 -25.13 16.90 -18.23
C PRO A 688 -26.34 17.19 -17.33
N SER A 689 -26.84 18.43 -17.32
CA SER A 689 -27.89 18.89 -16.39
C SER A 689 -29.24 18.18 -16.54
N ASN A 690 -29.54 17.66 -17.74
CA ASN A 690 -30.72 16.83 -18.02
C ASN A 690 -30.47 15.32 -17.82
N ASN A 691 -29.26 14.92 -17.40
CA ASN A 691 -28.78 13.54 -17.27
C ASN A 691 -28.95 12.69 -18.55
N GLN A 692 -28.91 13.32 -19.73
CA GLN A 692 -29.02 12.64 -21.02
C GLN A 692 -27.99 13.17 -22.00
N GLY A 693 -27.40 12.28 -22.79
CA GLY A 693 -26.39 12.65 -23.80
C GLY A 693 -24.96 12.67 -23.25
N PRO A 694 -23.99 13.28 -23.95
CA PRO A 694 -22.58 13.15 -23.62
C PRO A 694 -22.22 13.79 -22.28
N VAL A 695 -21.26 13.19 -21.57
CA VAL A 695 -20.62 13.81 -20.41
C VAL A 695 -20.02 15.15 -20.82
N LEU A 696 -20.11 16.09 -19.90
CA LEU A 696 -19.52 17.40 -20.07
C LEU A 696 -18.03 17.30 -19.78
N CYS A 697 -17.23 17.07 -20.82
CA CYS A 697 -15.79 16.90 -20.68
C CYS A 697 -15.10 18.25 -20.49
N TYR A 698 -14.34 18.40 -19.40
CA TYR A 698 -13.60 19.61 -19.05
C TYR A 698 -12.14 19.59 -19.51
N LEU A 699 -11.55 18.40 -19.60
CA LEU A 699 -10.16 18.19 -20.00
C LEU A 699 -10.01 16.89 -20.80
N MET A 700 -9.17 16.93 -21.83
CA MET A 700 -8.77 15.74 -22.58
C MET A 700 -7.46 15.16 -22.05
N LYS A 701 -7.31 13.83 -22.07
CA LYS A 701 -6.08 13.10 -21.79
C LYS A 701 -5.08 13.41 -22.92
N GLY A 702 -3.91 13.95 -22.56
CA GLY A 702 -2.86 14.35 -23.51
C GLY A 702 -2.46 15.83 -23.41
N ASP A 703 -3.29 16.68 -22.81
CA ASP A 703 -2.93 18.08 -22.48
C ASP A 703 -2.13 18.20 -21.15
N SER A 704 -1.80 17.04 -20.56
CA SER A 704 -1.09 16.88 -19.29
C SER A 704 0.40 16.57 -19.44
N THR A 705 0.90 16.32 -20.65
CA THR A 705 2.34 16.11 -20.90
C THR A 705 2.99 17.40 -21.40
N GLY A 706 4.01 17.86 -20.66
CA GLY A 706 4.66 19.15 -20.82
C GLY A 706 5.07 19.50 -22.26
N GLY A 707 4.68 20.71 -22.65
CA GLY A 707 5.05 21.34 -23.91
C GLY A 707 4.36 22.69 -24.03
N SER A 708 5.00 23.74 -23.52
CA SER A 708 4.56 25.12 -23.70
C SER A 708 4.46 25.45 -25.18
N THR A 709 3.25 25.64 -25.69
CA THR A 709 2.98 26.64 -26.73
C THR A 709 1.60 27.23 -26.52
N ASN A 710 1.56 28.51 -26.13
CA ASN A 710 0.46 29.37 -26.54
C ASN A 710 0.42 29.34 -28.07
N LYS A 711 -0.59 28.68 -28.65
CA LYS A 711 -0.92 28.84 -30.07
C LYS A 711 -2.30 29.46 -30.16
N SER A 712 -2.31 30.78 -30.12
CA SER A 712 -3.31 31.58 -30.82
C SER A 712 -3.32 31.15 -32.29
N GLY A 713 -4.51 30.89 -32.83
CA GLY A 713 -4.69 30.31 -34.15
C GLY A 713 -3.99 31.08 -35.27
N LEU A 714 -3.46 30.32 -36.23
CA LEU A 714 -3.25 30.72 -37.62
C LEU A 714 -3.08 29.45 -38.47
N SER A 715 -3.70 29.51 -39.65
CA SER A 715 -3.88 28.45 -40.65
C SER A 715 -2.58 27.75 -41.06
N THR A 716 -2.66 26.43 -41.20
CA THR A 716 -1.63 25.51 -41.69
C THR A 716 -1.25 25.86 -43.13
N GLY A 717 -0.17 26.62 -43.31
CA GLY A 717 0.27 27.03 -44.64
C GLY A 717 1.60 27.76 -44.68
N ALA A 718 2.61 27.34 -43.90
CA ALA A 718 4.04 27.52 -44.17
C ALA A 718 4.88 27.02 -42.99
N ILE A 719 6.11 26.59 -43.29
CA ILE A 719 7.25 26.29 -42.41
C ILE A 719 7.61 24.79 -42.41
N ALA A 720 8.15 24.37 -43.54
CA ALA A 720 9.29 23.48 -43.55
C ALA A 720 10.56 24.32 -43.30
N GLY A 721 11.40 23.89 -42.35
CA GLY A 721 12.81 24.23 -42.31
C GLY A 721 13.26 25.36 -41.37
N ILE A 722 13.29 25.15 -40.05
CA ILE A 722 14.25 25.81 -39.16
C ILE A 722 14.63 24.86 -38.01
N SER A 723 15.56 23.92 -38.24
CA SER A 723 16.24 23.17 -37.16
C SER A 723 17.65 22.71 -37.57
N VAL A 724 18.32 23.47 -38.45
CA VAL A 724 19.72 23.22 -38.84
C VAL A 724 20.60 24.48 -38.66
N ALA A 725 20.03 25.69 -38.62
CA ALA A 725 20.81 26.92 -38.50
C ALA A 725 21.46 27.12 -37.12
N VAL A 726 20.81 26.73 -36.03
CA VAL A 726 21.34 26.97 -34.66
C VAL A 726 22.51 26.05 -34.34
N ILE A 727 22.47 24.79 -34.80
CA ILE A 727 23.56 23.81 -34.57
C ILE A 727 24.82 24.21 -35.35
N VAL A 728 24.67 24.74 -36.58
CA VAL A 728 25.81 25.21 -37.38
C VAL A 728 26.43 26.48 -36.79
N VAL A 729 25.63 27.40 -36.25
CA VAL A 729 26.14 28.64 -35.65
C VAL A 729 26.86 28.37 -34.33
N VAL A 730 26.30 27.51 -33.46
CA VAL A 730 26.94 27.16 -32.17
C VAL A 730 28.14 26.24 -32.39
N GLY A 731 28.06 25.28 -33.32
CA GLY A 731 29.19 24.42 -33.69
C GLY A 731 30.33 25.20 -34.36
N GLY A 732 30.01 26.18 -35.20
CA GLY A 732 30.98 27.08 -35.82
C GLY A 732 31.68 28.01 -34.83
N LEU A 733 30.94 28.55 -33.85
CA LEU A 733 31.49 29.40 -32.80
C LEU A 733 32.43 28.63 -31.86
N ILE A 734 32.06 27.41 -31.46
CA ILE A 734 32.91 26.56 -30.60
C ILE A 734 34.16 26.11 -31.36
N GLY A 735 34.02 25.72 -32.63
CA GLY A 735 35.16 25.35 -33.48
C GLY A 735 36.14 26.52 -33.70
N PHE A 736 35.62 27.72 -33.95
CA PHE A 736 36.43 28.92 -34.12
C PHE A 736 37.16 29.32 -32.83
N LEU A 737 36.50 29.23 -31.67
CA LEU A 737 37.12 29.52 -30.37
C LEU A 737 38.20 28.50 -30.00
N CYS A 738 37.98 27.20 -30.25
CA CYS A 738 39.00 26.17 -30.03
C CYS A 738 40.22 26.36 -30.95
N TRP A 739 40.00 26.69 -32.23
CA TRP A 739 41.10 26.97 -33.15
C TRP A 739 41.88 28.24 -32.77
N TRP A 740 41.17 29.30 -32.37
CA TRP A 740 41.78 30.58 -31.97
C TRP A 740 42.68 30.44 -30.73
N PHE A 741 42.24 29.69 -29.71
CA PHE A 741 43.02 29.47 -28.50
C PHE A 741 44.19 28.48 -28.69
N LEU A 742 44.06 27.49 -29.57
CA LEU A 742 45.12 26.50 -29.82
C LEU A 742 46.20 27.01 -30.80
N CYS A 743 45.86 27.87 -31.76
CA CYS A 743 46.80 28.30 -32.80
C CYS A 743 47.48 29.66 -32.55
N ARG A 744 47.04 30.48 -31.58
CA ARG A 744 47.73 31.75 -31.24
C ARG A 744 48.90 31.63 -30.27
N GLY A 745 49.22 30.43 -29.78
CA GLY A 745 50.33 30.20 -28.85
C GLY A 745 51.69 29.86 -29.48
N LYS A 746 51.83 29.92 -30.82
CA LYS A 746 53.08 29.54 -31.49
C LYS A 746 53.41 30.45 -32.68
N VAL A 747 53.73 31.72 -32.39
CA VAL A 747 54.74 32.51 -33.11
C VAL A 747 55.48 33.35 -32.08
#